data_AF-A0A644VKD5-F1
#
_entry.id   AF-A0A644VKD5-F1
#
_cell.length_a   1.000
_cell.length_b   1.000
_cell.length_c   1.000
_cell.angle_alpha   90.00
_cell.angle_beta   90.00
_cell.angle_gamma   90.00
#
_symmetry.space_group_name_H-M   'P 1'
#
loop_
_entity.id
_entity.type
_entity.pdbx_description
1 polymer ?
#
loop_
_entity_poly.entity_id
_entity_poly.type
_entity_poly.pdbx_seq_one_letter_code
_entity_poly.pdbx_strand_id
1 'polypeptide(L)'
;MYNYVKYNDIMISDIATVLKIENTLLPARIINTINIFEKRGEIFDSCKYESKEKVLTILVEGIDLEDYEDNVRSILQAFDVDMPKSFYKEEDKFCYAITSDKITKDIINQLSCILKVTLYIPEPVYYTEIAKVFEGNKEVECLNEGSYECYPIISVGFDNAAQFVQVENTANNKKILAGTVPSLGLPEKEEKTDVIVDACENISGWTEGTNSVDSGRSTDGTLALTEDGKGIMVGTYGSGSTIWKGVGARKSLGQNITDFYIEATLEHNSTGINGDPTVGNNATHKEEIKTGGRTKYYQATGTTNVRTGPSTKYKKIGTLKNGDKVTPISVSKSWIKFKYNGTDRYVSKKYMKVKYKDNTTTITTKNFVTTSSTALRTSYNKTSKQKCSIPGGTTVRLISSKQYLDPSDKKKKRHYYKLAEKYKGYTGYVAVTQVIEASDTYYEYDEELETADDKTAAIEIYGYSVNNEKIFRLGLYDDDAHWEFTYPLIQIGSKDFLKDKTIAPKPRTETSLNASDDKLTIKKDTLLSGQYGDWNDFYGKIGIQRQGKKWLAWVYKYENGKLVKRLLSNETTVNNSPSQALSYIVLYIGTQDINKPSGAALYNLEVKNLNPTTEEETNILKFNQGDVLKLDCYNNTVYLNDKEFSDLDIGSQFFELEQGENIIKVRSDDEEISTDVIFNERWLI
;
A
#
# COMPACT_ATOMS: atom_id res chain seq x y z
N MET A 1 37.18 -26.71 1.16
CA MET A 1 35.70 -26.70 1.24
C MET A 1 35.28 -25.28 1.55
N TYR A 2 34.22 -24.82 0.91
CA TYR A 2 33.65 -23.50 1.14
C TYR A 2 32.52 -23.65 2.17
N ASN A 3 32.66 -22.96 3.29
CA ASN A 3 31.73 -23.07 4.42
C ASN A 3 30.55 -22.10 4.32
N TYR A 4 30.55 -21.23 3.31
CA TYR A 4 29.49 -20.25 3.07
C TYR A 4 29.28 -20.11 1.56
N VAL A 5 28.25 -20.78 1.05
CA VAL A 5 27.83 -20.64 -0.34
C VAL A 5 26.32 -20.51 -0.37
N LYS A 6 25.84 -19.39 -0.88
CA LYS A 6 24.41 -19.07 -0.97
C LYS A 6 24.05 -18.80 -2.42
N TYR A 7 22.96 -19.37 -2.91
CA TYR A 7 22.44 -19.11 -4.24
C TYR A 7 20.93 -18.97 -4.19
N ASN A 8 20.37 -17.94 -4.83
CA ASN A 8 18.91 -17.72 -4.89
C ASN A 8 18.25 -17.77 -3.50
N ASP A 9 18.86 -17.07 -2.54
CA ASP A 9 18.47 -17.07 -1.13
C ASP A 9 18.56 -18.38 -0.34
N ILE A 10 19.08 -19.45 -0.96
CA ILE A 10 19.26 -20.76 -0.32
C ILE A 10 20.73 -20.97 0.05
N MET A 11 20.98 -21.33 1.31
CA MET A 11 22.31 -21.72 1.78
C MET A 11 22.65 -23.12 1.28
N ILE A 12 23.40 -23.19 0.17
CA ILE A 12 23.88 -24.45 -0.38
C ILE A 12 24.77 -25.17 0.62
N SER A 13 25.57 -24.43 1.40
CA SER A 13 26.44 -24.99 2.44
C SER A 13 25.69 -25.64 3.62
N ASP A 14 24.40 -25.35 3.81
CA ASP A 14 23.57 -26.01 4.84
C ASP A 14 23.03 -27.37 4.38
N ILE A 15 22.95 -27.57 3.06
CA ILE A 15 22.36 -28.76 2.42
C ILE A 15 23.47 -29.70 1.90
N ALA A 16 24.61 -29.15 1.45
CA ALA A 16 25.68 -29.89 0.83
C ALA A 16 27.06 -29.24 0.99
N THR A 17 28.11 -30.03 0.81
CA THR A 17 29.49 -29.56 0.93
C THR A 17 30.01 -29.04 -0.40
N VAL A 18 30.32 -27.75 -0.51
CA VAL A 18 30.95 -27.20 -1.71
C VAL A 18 32.46 -27.48 -1.71
N LEU A 19 32.89 -28.38 -2.59
CA LEU A 19 34.26 -28.86 -2.68
C LEU A 19 35.18 -27.85 -3.38
N LYS A 20 34.75 -27.33 -4.53
CA LYS A 20 35.54 -26.47 -5.41
C LYS A 20 34.69 -25.41 -6.08
N ILE A 21 35.24 -24.22 -6.19
CA ILE A 21 34.72 -23.13 -7.00
C ILE A 21 35.86 -22.72 -7.93
N GLU A 22 35.69 -22.93 -9.24
CA GLU A 22 36.71 -22.52 -10.21
C GLU A 22 36.71 -21.00 -10.36
N ASN A 23 37.88 -20.39 -10.14
CA ASN A 23 38.06 -18.94 -10.23
C ASN A 23 39.09 -18.61 -11.30
N THR A 24 38.70 -17.78 -12.27
CA THR A 24 39.63 -17.03 -13.14
C THR A 24 40.05 -15.76 -12.40
N LEU A 25 41.36 -15.47 -12.35
CA LEU A 25 41.92 -14.33 -11.61
C LEU A 25 41.58 -12.96 -12.23
N LEU A 26 41.31 -12.93 -13.54
CA LEU A 26 40.87 -11.74 -14.27
C LEU A 26 39.93 -12.18 -15.41
N PRO A 27 38.78 -11.51 -15.63
CA PRO A 27 37.94 -11.80 -16.79
C PRO A 27 38.64 -11.40 -18.10
N ALA A 28 38.35 -12.13 -19.17
CA ALA A 28 38.81 -11.75 -20.51
C ALA A 28 38.19 -10.41 -20.93
N ARG A 29 38.83 -9.73 -21.88
CA ARG A 29 38.36 -8.46 -22.44
C ARG A 29 38.23 -8.57 -23.94
N ILE A 30 37.16 -7.99 -24.46
CA ILE A 30 37.06 -7.66 -25.88
C ILE A 30 37.73 -6.30 -26.05
N ILE A 31 38.72 -6.23 -26.94
CA ILE A 31 39.42 -4.99 -27.28
C ILE A 31 39.02 -4.63 -28.71
N ASN A 32 38.44 -3.45 -28.87
CA ASN A 32 38.14 -2.88 -30.17
C ASN A 32 39.31 -1.98 -30.59
N THR A 33 39.73 -2.12 -31.83
CA THR A 33 40.81 -1.35 -32.42
C THR A 33 40.40 -0.77 -33.76
N ILE A 34 40.95 0.40 -34.09
CA ILE A 34 40.83 1.02 -35.40
C ILE A 34 42.11 0.71 -36.16
N ASN A 35 41.95 0.00 -37.27
CA ASN A 35 43.05 -0.33 -38.17
C ASN A 35 43.18 0.74 -39.26
N ILE A 36 44.34 1.40 -39.34
CA ILE A 36 44.65 2.40 -40.35
C ILE A 36 45.78 1.85 -41.22
N PHE A 37 45.49 1.53 -42.49
CA PHE A 37 46.39 0.82 -43.41
C PHE A 37 47.81 1.42 -43.53
N GLU A 38 47.94 2.74 -43.43
CA GLU A 38 49.23 3.43 -43.57
C GLU A 38 50.07 3.48 -42.27
N LYS A 39 49.49 3.10 -41.12
CA LYS A 39 50.21 3.06 -39.84
C LYS A 39 50.57 1.63 -39.48
N ARG A 40 51.77 1.47 -38.89
CA ARG A 40 52.15 0.21 -38.25
C ARG A 40 51.39 0.07 -36.93
N GLY A 41 50.69 -1.05 -36.76
CA GLY A 41 49.88 -1.33 -35.57
C GLY A 41 48.45 -0.81 -35.68
N GLU A 42 47.70 -0.93 -34.59
CA GLU A 42 46.30 -0.53 -34.51
C GLU A 42 46.10 0.50 -33.40
N ILE A 43 45.06 1.34 -33.52
CA ILE A 43 44.72 2.34 -32.51
C ILE A 43 43.68 1.73 -31.57
N PHE A 44 43.92 1.77 -30.26
CA PHE A 44 42.93 1.38 -29.26
C PHE A 44 41.71 2.30 -29.35
N ASP A 45 40.52 1.71 -29.49
CA ASP A 45 39.25 2.44 -29.48
C ASP A 45 38.54 2.27 -28.14
N SER A 46 38.24 1.03 -27.77
CA SER A 46 37.50 0.70 -26.55
C SER A 46 37.79 -0.72 -26.07
N CYS A 47 37.47 -1.02 -24.81
CA CYS A 47 37.43 -2.39 -24.33
C CYS A 47 36.29 -2.61 -23.32
N LYS A 48 35.81 -3.85 -23.23
CA LYS A 48 34.88 -4.28 -22.19
C LYS A 48 35.25 -5.66 -21.66
N TYR A 49 34.95 -5.93 -20.40
CA TYR A 49 35.05 -7.29 -19.87
C TYR A 49 33.99 -8.19 -20.49
N GLU A 50 34.37 -9.43 -20.76
CA GLU A 50 33.43 -10.48 -21.14
C GLU A 50 32.65 -10.98 -19.92
N SER A 51 31.48 -11.56 -20.17
CA SER A 51 30.76 -12.32 -19.15
C SER A 51 31.61 -13.50 -18.68
N LYS A 52 31.34 -13.98 -17.47
CA LYS A 52 32.18 -14.97 -16.78
C LYS A 52 31.39 -16.24 -16.49
N GLU A 53 32.01 -17.39 -16.68
CA GLU A 53 31.48 -18.65 -16.18
C GLU A 53 32.22 -19.12 -14.93
N LYS A 54 31.49 -19.79 -14.05
CA LYS A 54 32.00 -20.30 -12.79
C LYS A 54 31.45 -21.71 -12.55
N VAL A 55 32.35 -22.68 -12.41
CA VAL A 55 31.97 -24.07 -12.15
C VAL A 55 32.04 -24.36 -10.65
N LEU A 56 30.93 -24.83 -10.11
CA LEU A 56 30.78 -25.31 -8.74
C LEU A 56 30.84 -26.84 -8.73
N THR A 57 31.66 -27.40 -7.84
CA THR A 57 31.65 -28.84 -7.53
C THR A 57 31.09 -29.04 -6.13
N ILE A 58 29.93 -29.68 -6.03
CA ILE A 58 29.14 -29.81 -4.80
C ILE A 58 29.03 -31.30 -4.45
N LEU A 59 29.43 -31.69 -3.24
CA LEU A 59 29.24 -33.02 -2.68
C LEU A 59 27.93 -33.04 -1.88
N VAL A 60 26.99 -33.87 -2.31
CA VAL A 60 25.70 -34.08 -1.64
C VAL A 60 25.73 -35.43 -0.95
N GLU A 61 25.38 -35.46 0.33
CA GLU A 61 25.34 -36.64 1.18
C GLU A 61 24.01 -36.65 1.93
N GLY A 62 23.51 -37.85 2.28
CA GLY A 62 22.32 -38.01 3.12
C GLY A 62 22.53 -39.06 4.20
N ILE A 63 21.79 -38.93 5.30
CA ILE A 63 21.83 -39.88 6.42
C ILE A 63 21.14 -41.21 6.03
N ASP A 64 20.11 -41.12 5.20
CA ASP A 64 19.42 -42.23 4.56
C ASP A 64 19.03 -41.87 3.11
N LEU A 65 18.37 -42.79 2.40
CA LEU A 65 18.05 -42.63 0.98
C LEU A 65 17.04 -41.49 0.75
N GLU A 66 16.10 -41.29 1.67
CA GLU A 66 15.06 -40.26 1.56
C GLU A 66 15.69 -38.86 1.76
N ASP A 67 16.50 -38.70 2.79
CA ASP A 67 17.27 -37.48 3.07
C ASP A 67 18.23 -37.14 1.91
N TYR A 68 18.92 -38.15 1.35
CA TYR A 68 19.77 -37.97 0.18
C TYR A 68 18.98 -37.48 -1.05
N GLU A 69 17.83 -38.09 -1.34
CA GLU A 69 17.00 -37.70 -2.48
C GLU A 69 16.42 -36.29 -2.32
N ASP A 70 16.03 -35.92 -1.10
CA ASP A 70 15.55 -34.58 -0.77
C ASP A 70 16.67 -33.53 -0.88
N ASN A 71 17.87 -33.80 -0.35
CA ASN A 71 19.02 -32.90 -0.48
C ASN A 71 19.38 -32.65 -1.95
N VAL A 72 19.39 -33.70 -2.79
CA VAL A 72 19.60 -33.56 -4.24
C VAL A 72 18.49 -32.71 -4.88
N ARG A 73 17.22 -32.98 -4.55
CA ARG A 73 16.08 -32.23 -5.09
C ARG A 73 16.12 -30.75 -4.70
N SER A 74 16.42 -30.44 -3.44
CA SER A 74 16.52 -29.06 -2.94
C SER A 74 17.60 -28.27 -3.66
N ILE A 75 18.76 -28.88 -3.93
CA ILE A 75 19.84 -28.23 -4.68
C ILE A 75 19.41 -27.97 -6.13
N LEU A 76 18.82 -28.95 -6.80
CA LEU A 76 18.35 -28.77 -8.19
C LEU A 76 17.29 -27.67 -8.28
N GLN A 77 16.34 -27.62 -7.34
CA GLN A 77 15.33 -26.55 -7.28
C GLN A 77 15.94 -25.18 -7.03
N ALA A 78 17.00 -25.08 -6.22
CA ALA A 78 17.67 -23.80 -5.97
C ALA A 78 18.27 -23.21 -7.25
N PHE A 79 18.78 -24.08 -8.14
CA PHE A 79 19.45 -23.73 -9.39
C PHE A 79 18.51 -23.63 -10.60
N ASP A 80 17.26 -24.10 -10.51
CA ASP A 80 16.25 -23.98 -11.55
C ASP A 80 15.61 -22.58 -11.53
N VAL A 81 16.21 -21.63 -12.26
CA VAL A 81 15.81 -20.22 -12.27
C VAL A 81 15.72 -19.68 -13.69
N ASP A 82 14.80 -18.75 -13.92
CA ASP A 82 14.51 -18.12 -15.22
C ASP A 82 15.22 -16.78 -15.44
N MET A 83 15.90 -16.26 -14.41
CA MET A 83 16.64 -15.00 -14.43
C MET A 83 17.85 -15.07 -13.49
N PRO A 84 18.90 -14.24 -13.68
CA PRO A 84 20.04 -14.19 -12.79
C PRO A 84 19.64 -13.95 -11.33
N LYS A 85 20.18 -14.76 -10.42
CA LYS A 85 19.96 -14.67 -8.97
C LYS A 85 21.26 -14.39 -8.23
N SER A 86 21.14 -13.90 -7.00
CA SER A 86 22.30 -13.62 -6.15
C SER A 86 23.08 -14.90 -5.82
N PHE A 87 24.38 -14.86 -6.05
CA PHE A 87 25.34 -15.90 -5.72
C PHE A 87 26.40 -15.33 -4.76
N TYR A 88 26.54 -15.95 -3.60
CA TYR A 88 27.49 -15.58 -2.57
C TYR A 88 28.53 -16.69 -2.42
N LYS A 89 29.81 -16.31 -2.43
CA LYS A 89 30.94 -17.18 -2.05
C LYS A 89 31.47 -16.89 -0.63
N GLU A 90 31.00 -15.79 -0.05
CA GLU A 90 31.38 -15.22 1.24
C GLU A 90 30.22 -14.34 1.74
N GLU A 91 30.22 -13.97 3.02
CA GLU A 91 29.07 -13.32 3.67
C GLU A 91 28.70 -11.96 3.05
N ASP A 92 29.69 -11.13 2.73
CA ASP A 92 29.45 -9.70 2.48
C ASP A 92 29.34 -9.31 1.00
N LYS A 93 29.67 -10.23 0.08
CA LYS A 93 29.77 -9.96 -1.36
C LYS A 93 29.03 -11.00 -2.20
N PHE A 94 28.27 -10.53 -3.18
CA PHE A 94 27.51 -11.37 -4.10
C PHE A 94 27.65 -10.92 -5.54
N CYS A 95 27.41 -11.80 -6.49
CA CYS A 95 27.25 -11.45 -7.90
C CYS A 95 25.94 -12.06 -8.43
N TYR A 96 25.39 -11.52 -9.52
CA TYR A 96 24.24 -12.13 -10.17
C TYR A 96 24.68 -13.23 -11.13
N ALA A 97 24.11 -14.42 -10.97
CA ALA A 97 24.45 -15.58 -11.77
C ALA A 97 23.23 -16.44 -12.11
N ILE A 98 23.26 -17.10 -13.26
CA ILE A 98 22.25 -18.06 -13.74
C ILE A 98 22.94 -19.34 -14.18
N THR A 99 22.31 -20.49 -14.05
CA THR A 99 22.84 -21.73 -14.62
C THR A 99 22.89 -21.66 -16.15
N SER A 100 24.04 -21.91 -16.77
CA SER A 100 24.20 -21.87 -18.24
C SER A 100 24.23 -23.22 -18.94
N ASP A 101 24.45 -24.31 -18.20
CA ASP A 101 24.55 -25.66 -18.76
C ASP A 101 23.87 -26.68 -17.86
N LYS A 102 23.71 -27.91 -18.36
CA LYS A 102 23.16 -29.05 -17.63
C LYS A 102 23.96 -29.31 -16.35
N ILE A 103 23.25 -29.61 -15.26
CA ILE A 103 23.87 -30.09 -14.03
C ILE A 103 24.19 -31.57 -14.21
N THR A 104 25.45 -31.94 -14.05
CA THR A 104 25.88 -33.35 -14.13
C THR A 104 25.97 -33.97 -12.74
N LYS A 105 25.59 -35.24 -12.62
CA LYS A 105 25.56 -36.02 -11.38
C LYS A 105 26.51 -37.23 -11.50
N ASP A 106 27.57 -37.20 -10.71
CA ASP A 106 28.54 -38.30 -10.60
C ASP A 106 28.26 -39.07 -9.29
N ILE A 107 27.71 -40.28 -9.38
CA ILE A 107 27.34 -41.09 -8.20
C ILE A 107 28.59 -41.67 -7.54
N ILE A 108 28.73 -41.51 -6.22
CA ILE A 108 29.81 -42.13 -5.44
C ILE A 108 29.32 -43.44 -4.83
N ASN A 109 28.19 -43.39 -4.13
CA ASN A 109 27.52 -44.55 -3.54
C ASN A 109 26.00 -44.29 -3.44
N GLN A 110 25.25 -45.18 -2.77
CA GLN A 110 23.79 -45.07 -2.67
C GLN A 110 23.29 -43.82 -1.94
N LEU A 111 24.13 -43.16 -1.12
CA LEU A 111 23.77 -42.02 -0.28
C LEU A 111 24.60 -40.76 -0.58
N SER A 112 25.38 -40.76 -1.66
CA SER A 112 26.23 -39.61 -1.99
C SER A 112 26.53 -39.46 -3.48
N CYS A 113 26.60 -38.21 -3.94
CA CYS A 113 27.02 -37.88 -5.30
C CYS A 113 27.73 -36.52 -5.37
N ILE A 114 28.45 -36.31 -6.46
CA ILE A 114 29.00 -35.00 -6.83
C ILE A 114 28.13 -34.39 -7.93
N LEU A 115 27.67 -33.16 -7.68
CA LEU A 115 27.04 -32.31 -8.68
C LEU A 115 28.05 -31.31 -9.23
N LYS A 116 28.09 -31.15 -10.55
CA LYS A 116 28.81 -30.05 -11.21
C LYS A 116 27.81 -29.08 -11.80
N VAL A 117 27.87 -27.83 -11.35
CA VAL A 117 26.96 -26.75 -11.75
C VAL A 117 27.76 -25.63 -12.40
N THR A 118 27.42 -25.24 -13.62
CA THR A 118 28.04 -24.11 -14.32
C THR A 118 27.14 -22.88 -14.22
N LEU A 119 27.69 -21.82 -13.64
CA LEU A 119 27.03 -20.54 -13.48
C LEU A 119 27.59 -19.52 -14.48
N TYR A 120 26.70 -18.90 -15.25
CA TYR A 120 26.96 -17.74 -16.08
C TYR A 120 26.67 -16.45 -15.31
N ILE A 121 27.66 -15.57 -15.31
CA ILE A 121 27.67 -14.27 -14.63
C ILE A 121 27.67 -13.20 -15.72
N PRO A 122 26.52 -12.56 -16.01
CA PRO A 122 26.42 -11.57 -17.08
C PRO A 122 27.32 -10.35 -16.87
N GLU A 123 27.34 -9.80 -15.65
CA GLU A 123 28.22 -8.68 -15.26
C GLU A 123 29.29 -9.21 -14.31
N PRO A 124 30.58 -9.22 -14.69
CA PRO A 124 31.65 -9.86 -13.91
C PRO A 124 32.10 -9.00 -12.72
N VAL A 125 31.15 -8.55 -11.89
CA VAL A 125 31.36 -7.76 -10.68
C VAL A 125 30.69 -8.40 -9.45
N TYR A 126 31.33 -8.25 -8.29
CA TYR A 126 30.76 -8.47 -6.98
C TYR A 126 30.17 -7.16 -6.44
N TYR A 127 28.97 -7.22 -5.90
CA TYR A 127 28.32 -6.14 -5.15
C TYR A 127 28.50 -6.41 -3.65
N THR A 128 28.70 -5.33 -2.89
CA THR A 128 28.62 -5.40 -1.43
C THR A 128 27.16 -5.40 -1.00
N GLU A 129 26.76 -6.27 -0.07
CA GLU A 129 25.35 -6.40 0.35
C GLU A 129 24.82 -5.13 1.01
N ILE A 130 25.64 -4.49 1.85
CA ILE A 130 25.28 -3.26 2.55
C ILE A 130 25.57 -2.06 1.64
N ALA A 131 24.53 -1.31 1.27
CA ALA A 131 24.68 -0.05 0.55
C ALA A 131 25.32 1.01 1.45
N LYS A 132 26.20 1.83 0.87
CA LYS A 132 26.68 3.06 1.49
C LYS A 132 25.64 4.15 1.32
N VAL A 133 25.52 5.01 2.34
CA VAL A 133 24.63 6.16 2.37
C VAL A 133 25.47 7.37 2.75
N PHE A 134 25.39 8.41 1.95
CA PHE A 134 26.00 9.72 2.20
C PHE A 134 24.88 10.75 2.23
N GLU A 135 24.85 11.59 3.27
CA GLU A 135 23.81 12.59 3.49
C GLU A 135 24.46 13.97 3.45
N GLY A 136 23.78 14.95 2.86
CA GLY A 136 24.22 16.33 2.81
C GLY A 136 23.13 17.25 2.30
N ASN A 137 23.52 18.43 1.82
CA ASN A 137 22.58 19.45 1.31
C ASN A 137 22.84 19.69 -0.18
N LYS A 138 23.50 20.82 -0.53
CA LYS A 138 23.85 21.20 -1.91
C LYS A 138 25.14 20.55 -2.42
N GLU A 139 25.89 19.89 -1.55
CA GLU A 139 27.11 19.19 -1.91
C GLU A 139 27.23 17.93 -1.04
N VAL A 140 27.49 16.77 -1.68
CA VAL A 140 27.66 15.49 -1.01
C VAL A 140 28.93 14.81 -1.53
N GLU A 141 29.89 14.61 -0.63
CA GLU A 141 31.12 13.87 -0.91
C GLU A 141 30.88 12.37 -0.70
N CYS A 142 31.02 11.60 -1.79
CA CYS A 142 30.75 10.18 -1.84
C CYS A 142 32.06 9.43 -2.11
N LEU A 143 32.47 8.52 -1.20
CA LEU A 143 33.66 7.69 -1.38
C LEU A 143 33.28 6.28 -1.86
N ASN A 144 33.64 5.97 -3.10
CA ASN A 144 33.59 4.62 -3.67
C ASN A 144 34.94 3.91 -3.46
N GLU A 145 35.00 3.01 -2.48
CA GLU A 145 36.19 2.18 -2.21
C GLU A 145 36.22 0.90 -3.07
N GLY A 146 35.14 0.66 -3.84
CA GLY A 146 35.07 -0.40 -4.82
C GLY A 146 36.15 -0.28 -5.90
N SER A 147 36.41 -1.38 -6.59
CA SER A 147 37.38 -1.41 -7.69
C SER A 147 36.76 -1.13 -9.06
N TYR A 148 35.50 -0.67 -9.08
CA TYR A 148 34.71 -0.45 -10.29
C TYR A 148 33.72 0.69 -10.08
N GLU A 149 33.25 1.28 -11.17
CA GLU A 149 32.21 2.31 -11.14
C GLU A 149 30.89 1.74 -10.62
N CYS A 150 30.09 2.56 -9.93
CA CYS A 150 28.79 2.16 -9.41
C CYS A 150 27.72 3.20 -9.73
N TYR A 151 26.47 2.77 -9.88
CA TYR A 151 25.37 3.67 -10.19
C TYR A 151 24.64 4.03 -8.90
N PRO A 152 24.55 5.32 -8.55
CA PRO A 152 23.88 5.74 -7.33
C PRO A 152 22.37 5.87 -7.53
N ILE A 153 21.67 5.77 -6.42
CA ILE A 153 20.34 6.33 -6.23
C ILE A 153 20.52 7.63 -5.46
N ILE A 154 20.05 8.74 -6.02
CA ILE A 154 20.16 10.07 -5.40
C ILE A 154 18.77 10.55 -5.04
N SER A 155 18.55 10.92 -3.80
CA SER A 155 17.29 11.48 -3.32
C SER A 155 17.51 12.93 -2.90
N VAL A 156 16.74 13.85 -3.48
CA VAL A 156 16.73 15.27 -3.11
C VAL A 156 15.39 15.60 -2.47
N GLY A 157 15.41 16.00 -1.21
CA GLY A 157 14.24 16.49 -0.48
C GLY A 157 14.18 18.02 -0.51
N PHE A 158 12.99 18.55 -0.77
CA PHE A 158 12.72 19.99 -0.84
C PHE A 158 12.06 20.47 0.46
N ASP A 159 12.68 21.41 1.18
CA ASP A 159 12.04 22.01 2.37
C ASP A 159 11.16 23.22 2.00
N ASN A 160 11.31 23.78 0.80
CA ASN A 160 10.44 24.80 0.22
C ASN A 160 9.96 24.40 -1.18
N ALA A 161 8.99 25.14 -1.74
CA ALA A 161 8.60 24.93 -3.12
C ALA A 161 9.73 25.38 -4.07
N ALA A 162 9.91 24.68 -5.20
CA ALA A 162 11.01 24.89 -6.15
C ALA A 162 10.55 24.68 -7.60
N GLN A 163 11.22 25.34 -8.55
CA GLN A 163 10.92 25.23 -9.98
C GLN A 163 11.86 24.26 -10.68
N PHE A 164 13.09 24.12 -10.17
CA PHE A 164 14.08 23.20 -10.75
C PHE A 164 15.02 22.59 -9.71
N VAL A 165 15.63 21.47 -10.09
CA VAL A 165 16.82 20.95 -9.44
C VAL A 165 17.78 20.39 -10.47
N GLN A 166 19.06 20.74 -10.35
CA GLN A 166 20.16 20.19 -11.13
C GLN A 166 21.08 19.39 -10.21
N VAL A 167 21.32 18.12 -10.54
CA VAL A 167 22.28 17.26 -9.85
C VAL A 167 23.45 16.98 -10.80
N GLU A 168 24.67 17.24 -10.35
CA GLU A 168 25.91 17.13 -11.14
C GLU A 168 26.91 16.24 -10.39
N ASN A 169 27.49 15.25 -11.07
CA ASN A 169 28.71 14.61 -10.60
C ASN A 169 29.92 15.35 -11.18
N THR A 170 30.71 15.99 -10.31
CA THR A 170 31.86 16.79 -10.77
C THR A 170 33.02 15.94 -11.27
N ALA A 171 33.06 14.64 -10.97
CA ALA A 171 34.12 13.74 -11.44
C ALA A 171 34.06 13.55 -12.96
N ASN A 172 32.86 13.29 -13.50
CA ASN A 172 32.64 13.04 -14.93
C ASN A 172 31.90 14.16 -15.67
N ASN A 173 31.53 15.27 -14.98
CA ASN A 173 30.81 16.43 -15.52
C ASN A 173 29.42 16.11 -16.10
N LYS A 174 28.85 14.95 -15.77
CA LYS A 174 27.48 14.59 -16.15
C LYS A 174 26.49 15.23 -15.17
N LYS A 175 25.34 15.64 -15.70
CA LYS A 175 24.31 16.36 -14.95
C LYS A 175 22.91 15.95 -15.37
N ILE A 176 21.99 16.02 -14.42
CA ILE A 176 20.56 15.79 -14.60
C ILE A 176 19.85 17.07 -14.16
N LEU A 177 19.01 17.64 -15.02
CA LEU A 177 18.18 18.79 -14.70
C LEU A 177 16.70 18.38 -14.75
N ALA A 178 16.01 18.53 -13.63
CA ALA A 178 14.59 18.28 -13.47
C ALA A 178 13.84 19.60 -13.25
N GLY A 179 12.73 19.79 -13.96
CA GLY A 179 12.00 21.05 -13.99
C GLY A 179 12.65 22.11 -14.88
N THR A 180 12.24 23.37 -14.72
CA THR A 180 12.68 24.49 -15.59
C THR A 180 13.31 25.59 -14.75
N VAL A 181 14.51 26.03 -15.15
CA VAL A 181 15.21 27.13 -14.48
C VAL A 181 14.36 28.41 -14.59
N PRO A 182 14.07 29.11 -13.48
CA PRO A 182 13.19 30.27 -13.49
C PRO A 182 13.78 31.43 -14.30
N SER A 183 12.91 32.13 -15.04
CA SER A 183 13.28 33.35 -15.76
C SER A 183 13.15 34.57 -14.86
N LEU A 184 14.12 35.48 -14.93
CA LEU A 184 14.13 36.70 -14.14
C LEU A 184 12.95 37.62 -14.49
N GLY A 185 12.23 38.08 -13.46
CA GLY A 185 11.16 39.07 -13.61
C GLY A 185 9.76 38.52 -13.88
N LEU A 186 9.60 37.19 -14.00
CA LEU A 186 8.28 36.55 -14.08
C LEU A 186 7.76 36.18 -12.68
N PRO A 187 6.46 36.34 -12.40
CA PRO A 187 5.89 35.93 -11.12
C PRO A 187 5.87 34.40 -10.99
N GLU A 188 5.98 33.93 -9.75
CA GLU A 188 5.84 32.51 -9.41
C GLU A 188 4.37 32.09 -9.40
N LYS A 189 4.10 30.90 -9.93
CA LYS A 189 2.76 30.32 -9.95
C LYS A 189 2.85 28.82 -9.77
N GLU A 190 2.03 28.25 -8.91
CA GLU A 190 1.86 26.80 -8.83
C GLU A 190 1.32 26.26 -10.15
N GLU A 191 1.79 25.08 -10.58
CA GLU A 191 1.17 24.34 -11.68
C GLU A 191 -0.23 23.90 -11.27
N LYS A 192 -1.22 24.79 -11.37
CA LYS A 192 -2.59 24.46 -10.99
C LYS A 192 -3.26 23.66 -12.11
N THR A 193 -2.97 22.36 -12.15
CA THR A 193 -3.73 21.40 -12.95
C THR A 193 -5.12 21.18 -12.34
N ASP A 194 -5.26 21.33 -11.02
CA ASP A 194 -6.49 20.95 -10.33
C ASP A 194 -7.57 22.02 -10.50
N VAL A 195 -8.64 21.63 -11.20
CA VAL A 195 -9.82 22.43 -11.49
C VAL A 195 -10.83 22.32 -10.35
N ILE A 196 -10.97 21.12 -9.79
CA ILE A 196 -11.77 20.85 -8.59
C ILE A 196 -10.97 19.90 -7.69
N VAL A 197 -10.87 20.27 -6.42
CA VAL A 197 -10.56 19.35 -5.32
C VAL A 197 -11.64 19.55 -4.28
N ASP A 198 -12.52 18.56 -4.15
CA ASP A 198 -13.64 18.58 -3.21
C ASP A 198 -13.54 17.37 -2.29
N ALA A 199 -13.24 17.63 -1.02
CA ALA A 199 -13.20 16.62 0.04
C ALA A 199 -14.59 16.17 0.49
N CYS A 200 -15.67 16.75 -0.07
CA CYS A 200 -17.06 16.35 0.16
C CYS A 200 -17.52 16.42 1.62
N GLU A 201 -16.83 17.22 2.45
CA GLU A 201 -17.20 17.50 3.86
C GLU A 201 -18.31 18.57 3.97
N ASN A 202 -18.74 19.15 2.85
CA ASN A 202 -19.88 20.05 2.76
C ASN A 202 -20.49 20.01 1.35
N ILE A 203 -21.75 20.41 1.24
CA ILE A 203 -22.49 20.43 -0.03
C ILE A 203 -22.31 21.74 -0.82
N SER A 204 -21.38 22.61 -0.42
CA SER A 204 -21.19 23.91 -1.08
C SER A 204 -20.68 23.74 -2.52
N GLY A 205 -21.23 24.54 -3.42
CA GLY A 205 -20.92 24.48 -4.86
C GLY A 205 -21.66 23.38 -5.63
N TRP A 206 -22.48 22.56 -4.95
CA TRP A 206 -23.42 21.64 -5.60
C TRP A 206 -24.78 22.33 -5.78
N THR A 207 -25.32 22.27 -7.00
CA THR A 207 -26.64 22.81 -7.36
C THR A 207 -27.59 21.67 -7.65
N GLU A 208 -28.54 21.41 -6.75
CA GLU A 208 -29.53 20.33 -6.84
C GLU A 208 -30.60 20.58 -7.92
N GLY A 209 -31.32 19.54 -8.31
CA GLY A 209 -32.44 19.63 -9.27
C GLY A 209 -32.00 19.67 -10.74
N THR A 210 -30.77 19.24 -11.07
CA THR A 210 -30.32 19.19 -12.47
C THR A 210 -30.93 18.02 -13.23
N ASN A 211 -31.43 18.26 -14.43
CA ASN A 211 -31.96 17.22 -15.33
C ASN A 211 -30.90 16.60 -16.25
N SER A 212 -29.63 16.96 -16.10
CA SER A 212 -28.50 16.37 -16.82
C SER A 212 -28.12 15.00 -16.24
N VAL A 213 -29.03 14.04 -16.35
CA VAL A 213 -28.86 12.64 -15.97
C VAL A 213 -29.53 11.75 -17.02
N ASP A 214 -29.22 10.45 -17.06
CA ASP A 214 -29.84 9.53 -18.01
C ASP A 214 -31.34 9.31 -17.72
N SER A 215 -32.11 8.90 -18.73
CA SER A 215 -33.55 8.66 -18.58
C SER A 215 -33.86 7.61 -17.50
N GLY A 216 -35.00 7.78 -16.83
CA GLY A 216 -35.43 6.87 -15.75
C GLY A 216 -34.89 7.22 -14.35
N ARG A 217 -34.33 8.43 -14.17
CA ARG A 217 -33.82 8.96 -12.90
C ARG A 217 -34.60 10.22 -12.50
N SER A 218 -35.16 10.26 -11.29
CA SER A 218 -35.74 11.48 -10.73
C SER A 218 -34.64 12.33 -10.13
N THR A 219 -34.81 13.63 -10.11
CA THR A 219 -33.79 14.60 -9.67
C THR A 219 -34.30 15.54 -8.60
N ASP A 220 -35.49 15.24 -8.07
CA ASP A 220 -36.26 16.05 -7.11
C ASP A 220 -35.92 15.74 -5.64
N GLY A 221 -34.95 14.87 -5.40
CA GLY A 221 -34.34 14.66 -4.09
C GLY A 221 -33.39 15.79 -3.66
N THR A 222 -32.80 15.61 -2.48
CA THR A 222 -31.80 16.53 -1.91
C THR A 222 -30.53 15.78 -1.53
N LEU A 223 -29.39 16.47 -1.48
CA LEU A 223 -28.14 16.01 -0.91
C LEU A 223 -28.13 16.20 0.60
N ALA A 224 -27.35 15.39 1.29
CA ALA A 224 -26.99 15.53 2.69
C ALA A 224 -25.53 15.12 2.88
N LEU A 225 -25.00 15.39 4.07
CA LEU A 225 -23.74 14.77 4.50
C LEU A 225 -24.03 13.46 5.22
N THR A 226 -23.13 12.50 5.06
CA THR A 226 -23.08 11.27 5.87
C THR A 226 -23.05 11.61 7.37
N GLU A 227 -23.49 10.70 8.23
CA GLU A 227 -23.52 10.91 9.69
C GLU A 227 -22.13 11.24 10.27
N ASP A 228 -21.07 10.69 9.69
CA ASP A 228 -19.68 11.00 10.05
C ASP A 228 -19.16 12.34 9.49
N GLY A 229 -19.94 13.00 8.63
CA GLY A 229 -19.68 14.32 8.05
C GLY A 229 -18.60 14.34 6.96
N LYS A 230 -18.19 13.19 6.41
CA LYS A 230 -17.05 13.08 5.48
C LYS A 230 -17.43 12.77 4.04
N GLY A 231 -18.70 12.50 3.76
CA GLY A 231 -19.17 12.24 2.40
C GLY A 231 -20.47 12.95 2.10
N ILE A 232 -20.72 13.18 0.82
CA ILE A 232 -22.00 13.63 0.29
C ILE A 232 -22.82 12.39 -0.07
N MET A 233 -24.02 12.33 0.49
CA MET A 233 -25.01 11.28 0.24
C MET A 233 -26.35 11.90 -0.18
N VAL A 234 -27.33 11.05 -0.45
CA VAL A 234 -28.72 11.47 -0.60
C VAL A 234 -29.32 11.82 0.77
N GLY A 235 -29.95 12.98 0.87
CA GLY A 235 -30.73 13.40 2.03
C GLY A 235 -32.18 12.98 1.91
N THR A 236 -32.79 13.18 0.74
CA THR A 236 -34.14 12.69 0.42
C THR A 236 -34.14 12.18 -1.02
N TYR A 237 -34.83 11.07 -1.29
CA TYR A 237 -34.91 10.47 -2.63
C TYR A 237 -35.93 11.13 -3.56
N GLY A 238 -36.67 12.14 -3.08
CA GLY A 238 -37.75 12.76 -3.85
C GLY A 238 -38.99 11.86 -3.99
N SER A 239 -39.94 12.31 -4.82
CA SER A 239 -41.24 11.69 -5.06
C SER A 239 -41.51 11.35 -6.53
N GLY A 240 -40.49 11.49 -7.39
CA GLY A 240 -40.58 11.23 -8.83
C GLY A 240 -41.08 9.83 -9.19
N SER A 241 -41.81 9.73 -10.30
CA SER A 241 -42.42 8.47 -10.80
C SER A 241 -41.48 7.60 -11.66
N THR A 242 -40.20 7.95 -11.74
CA THR A 242 -39.19 7.19 -12.48
C THR A 242 -38.75 5.91 -11.75
N ILE A 243 -38.04 5.04 -12.47
CA ILE A 243 -37.50 3.78 -11.91
C ILE A 243 -36.57 4.09 -10.74
N TRP A 244 -35.56 4.93 -10.98
CA TRP A 244 -34.67 5.43 -9.93
C TRP A 244 -35.22 6.73 -9.37
N LYS A 245 -35.38 6.77 -8.05
CA LYS A 245 -35.77 7.95 -7.28
C LYS A 245 -34.51 8.46 -6.61
N GLY A 246 -34.19 9.75 -6.74
CA GLY A 246 -32.95 10.26 -6.22
C GLY A 246 -32.74 11.76 -6.40
N VAL A 247 -31.49 12.16 -6.21
CA VAL A 247 -31.03 13.54 -6.33
C VAL A 247 -30.01 13.65 -7.45
N GLY A 248 -30.18 14.65 -8.31
CA GLY A 248 -29.18 15.08 -9.28
C GLY A 248 -28.62 16.44 -8.86
N ALA A 249 -27.31 16.55 -8.69
CA ALA A 249 -26.65 17.78 -8.30
C ALA A 249 -25.47 18.12 -9.23
N ARG A 250 -25.40 19.36 -9.68
CA ARG A 250 -24.38 19.88 -10.60
C ARG A 250 -23.29 20.65 -9.86
N LYS A 251 -22.04 20.46 -10.25
CA LYS A 251 -20.89 21.29 -9.85
C LYS A 251 -20.18 21.86 -11.08
N SER A 252 -20.10 23.19 -11.16
CA SER A 252 -19.45 23.89 -12.28
C SER A 252 -17.93 23.85 -12.14
N LEU A 253 -17.20 23.64 -13.25
CA LEU A 253 -15.73 23.71 -13.26
C LEU A 253 -15.22 25.16 -13.29
N GLY A 254 -16.06 26.13 -13.69
CA GLY A 254 -15.65 27.53 -13.90
C GLY A 254 -14.82 27.77 -15.18
N GLN A 255 -14.35 26.71 -15.82
CA GLN A 255 -13.59 26.72 -17.07
C GLN A 255 -13.97 25.51 -17.94
N ASN A 256 -13.65 25.58 -19.24
CA ASN A 256 -13.90 24.48 -20.18
C ASN A 256 -12.58 23.78 -20.51
N ILE A 257 -12.47 22.49 -20.22
CA ILE A 257 -11.22 21.73 -20.36
C ILE A 257 -11.37 20.58 -21.36
N THR A 258 -10.45 20.47 -22.33
CA THR A 258 -10.49 19.40 -23.34
C THR A 258 -9.79 18.14 -22.87
N ASP A 259 -8.62 18.25 -22.27
CA ASP A 259 -7.90 17.11 -21.71
C ASP A 259 -8.01 17.15 -20.21
N PHE A 260 -8.47 16.06 -19.61
CA PHE A 260 -8.82 16.04 -18.21
C PHE A 260 -8.57 14.68 -17.56
N TYR A 261 -8.35 14.74 -16.25
CA TYR A 261 -8.32 13.59 -15.35
C TYR A 261 -9.42 13.79 -14.31
N ILE A 262 -10.17 12.73 -14.01
CA ILE A 262 -11.20 12.75 -12.98
C ILE A 262 -11.09 11.49 -12.14
N GLU A 263 -11.10 11.67 -10.83
CA GLU A 263 -11.19 10.58 -9.88
C GLU A 263 -12.16 10.94 -8.76
N ALA A 264 -13.03 9.98 -8.44
CA ALA A 264 -13.94 10.07 -7.32
C ALA A 264 -13.71 8.92 -6.35
N THR A 265 -13.75 9.20 -5.05
CA THR A 265 -13.81 8.17 -4.01
C THR A 265 -15.26 7.96 -3.63
N LEU A 266 -15.76 6.74 -3.85
CA LEU A 266 -17.14 6.36 -3.60
C LEU A 266 -17.21 5.28 -2.54
N GLU A 267 -18.30 5.28 -1.78
CA GLU A 267 -18.74 4.17 -0.97
C GLU A 267 -20.10 3.70 -1.45
N HIS A 268 -20.30 2.39 -1.54
CA HIS A 268 -21.55 1.73 -1.87
C HIS A 268 -21.68 0.44 -1.07
N ASN A 269 -22.58 0.37 -0.10
CA ASN A 269 -22.78 -0.79 0.77
C ASN A 269 -24.26 -0.99 1.12
N SER A 270 -24.69 -2.23 1.35
CA SER A 270 -26.10 -2.56 1.53
C SER A 270 -26.64 -2.35 2.95
N THR A 271 -25.87 -1.65 3.79
CA THR A 271 -26.21 -1.50 5.21
C THR A 271 -26.88 -0.18 5.56
N GLY A 272 -26.85 0.80 4.64
CA GLY A 272 -27.26 2.17 4.91
C GLY A 272 -28.74 2.40 5.24
N ILE A 273 -29.01 3.34 6.15
CA ILE A 273 -30.35 3.91 6.38
C ILE A 273 -30.47 5.18 5.53
N ASN A 274 -31.54 5.29 4.74
CA ASN A 274 -31.78 6.46 3.87
C ASN A 274 -30.59 6.79 2.95
N GLY A 275 -29.84 5.77 2.52
CA GLY A 275 -28.69 5.94 1.64
C GLY A 275 -27.38 6.30 2.34
N ASP A 276 -27.33 6.38 3.67
CA ASP A 276 -26.08 6.65 4.41
C ASP A 276 -25.24 5.38 4.61
N PRO A 277 -24.09 5.22 3.93
CA PRO A 277 -23.27 4.01 4.09
C PRO A 277 -22.60 3.90 5.47
N THR A 278 -22.58 4.97 6.28
CA THR A 278 -21.95 4.97 7.61
C THR A 278 -22.84 4.38 8.70
N VAL A 279 -24.14 4.23 8.41
CA VAL A 279 -25.15 3.74 9.35
C VAL A 279 -25.49 2.29 9.01
N GLY A 280 -25.25 1.35 9.92
CA GLY A 280 -25.68 -0.06 9.76
C GLY A 280 -24.58 -1.11 9.57
N ASN A 281 -23.30 -0.75 9.67
CA ASN A 281 -22.18 -1.66 9.44
C ASN A 281 -22.08 -2.78 10.53
N ASN A 282 -22.84 -3.87 10.36
CA ASN A 282 -22.77 -5.09 11.18
C ASN A 282 -21.84 -6.16 10.58
N ALA A 283 -21.01 -5.82 9.58
CA ALA A 283 -19.98 -6.73 9.10
C ALA A 283 -18.94 -6.97 10.20
N THR A 284 -18.56 -8.24 10.40
CA THR A 284 -17.53 -8.63 11.37
C THR A 284 -16.18 -8.13 10.86
N HIS A 285 -15.81 -6.92 11.26
CA HIS A 285 -14.48 -6.37 11.02
C HIS A 285 -13.47 -7.09 11.91
N LYS A 286 -12.64 -7.95 11.32
CA LYS A 286 -11.33 -8.32 11.91
C LYS A 286 -10.36 -7.20 11.64
N GLU A 287 -10.35 -6.19 12.51
CA GLU A 287 -9.31 -5.18 12.50
C GLU A 287 -8.08 -5.69 13.26
N GLU A 288 -6.95 -5.79 12.57
CA GLU A 288 -5.64 -5.80 13.22
C GLU A 288 -5.23 -4.37 13.54
N ILE A 289 -5.72 -3.84 14.67
CA ILE A 289 -5.20 -2.56 15.16
C ILE A 289 -3.83 -2.81 15.81
N LYS A 290 -2.75 -2.48 15.09
CA LYS A 290 -1.42 -2.31 15.68
C LYS A 290 -1.39 -1.03 16.51
N THR A 291 -1.89 -1.09 17.74
CA THR A 291 -1.59 -0.08 18.76
C THR A 291 -0.71 -0.70 19.84
N GLY A 292 0.61 -0.60 19.66
CA GLY A 292 1.58 -1.09 20.63
C GLY A 292 2.74 -0.13 20.77
N GLY A 293 2.88 0.51 21.94
CA GLY A 293 4.00 1.39 22.24
C GLY A 293 5.35 0.67 22.14
N ARG A 294 6.31 1.32 21.47
CA ARG A 294 7.68 0.87 21.26
C ARG A 294 8.41 0.74 22.61
N THR A 295 8.71 -0.48 23.05
CA THR A 295 9.45 -0.66 24.32
C THR A 295 10.95 -0.69 24.05
N LYS A 296 11.65 0.31 24.59
CA LYS A 296 13.12 0.47 24.47
C LYS A 296 13.84 -0.48 25.43
N TYR A 297 14.73 -1.32 24.91
CA TYR A 297 15.65 -2.13 25.70
C TYR A 297 17.09 -1.94 25.21
N TYR A 298 18.05 -2.38 26.00
CA TYR A 298 19.47 -2.26 25.70
C TYR A 298 20.09 -3.66 25.64
N GLN A 299 20.85 -3.95 24.58
CA GLN A 299 21.49 -5.24 24.38
C GLN A 299 23.01 -5.10 24.49
N ALA A 300 23.65 -5.97 25.26
CA ALA A 300 25.10 -5.96 25.43
C ALA A 300 25.79 -6.36 24.12
N THR A 301 26.80 -5.58 23.69
CA THR A 301 27.58 -5.83 22.44
C THR A 301 28.86 -6.62 22.69
N GLY A 302 29.01 -7.17 23.89
CA GLY A 302 30.21 -7.81 24.41
C GLY A 302 30.08 -8.03 25.92
N THR A 303 31.08 -8.66 26.54
CA THR A 303 31.05 -8.88 28.00
C THR A 303 31.21 -7.57 28.75
N THR A 304 30.21 -7.17 29.53
CA THR A 304 30.21 -5.93 30.32
C THR A 304 29.90 -6.17 31.78
N ASN A 305 30.47 -5.35 32.67
CA ASN A 305 30.38 -5.54 34.11
C ASN A 305 29.12 -4.91 34.70
N VAL A 306 28.37 -5.67 35.50
CA VAL A 306 27.26 -5.17 36.31
C VAL A 306 27.81 -4.68 37.65
N ARG A 307 27.45 -3.45 38.04
CA ARG A 307 27.99 -2.76 39.23
C ARG A 307 26.89 -2.27 40.16
N THR A 308 27.27 -2.02 41.42
CA THR A 308 26.36 -1.49 42.45
C THR A 308 26.05 0.01 42.30
N GLY A 309 26.79 0.76 41.47
CA GLY A 309 26.58 2.19 41.23
C GLY A 309 27.13 2.66 39.87
N PRO A 310 26.79 3.89 39.42
CA PRO A 310 27.10 4.40 38.08
C PRO A 310 28.53 4.96 37.96
N SER A 311 29.54 4.16 38.31
CA SER A 311 30.96 4.47 38.11
C SER A 311 31.80 3.20 38.13
N THR A 312 32.97 3.23 37.51
CA THR A 312 33.95 2.13 37.52
C THR A 312 34.52 1.85 38.91
N LYS A 313 34.39 2.80 39.86
CA LYS A 313 34.82 2.65 41.27
C LYS A 313 33.87 1.77 42.10
N TYR A 314 32.63 1.55 41.67
CA TYR A 314 31.67 0.72 42.41
C TYR A 314 31.93 -0.78 42.19
N LYS A 315 31.62 -1.58 43.22
CA LYS A 315 31.86 -3.03 43.24
C LYS A 315 31.20 -3.73 42.04
N LYS A 316 31.98 -4.56 41.33
CA LYS A 316 31.49 -5.49 40.31
C LYS A 316 30.78 -6.64 41.02
N ILE A 317 29.53 -6.91 40.62
CA ILE A 317 28.69 -7.95 41.21
C ILE A 317 28.23 -9.01 40.20
N GLY A 318 28.54 -8.81 38.92
CA GLY A 318 28.23 -9.75 37.85
C GLY A 318 28.73 -9.24 36.50
N THR A 319 28.38 -9.97 35.45
CA THR A 319 28.63 -9.61 34.05
C THR A 319 27.42 -9.92 33.19
N LEU A 320 27.21 -9.11 32.15
CA LEU A 320 26.36 -9.44 31.01
C LEU A 320 27.26 -9.91 29.88
N LYS A 321 26.88 -10.97 29.17
CA LYS A 321 27.55 -11.49 27.98
C LYS A 321 27.01 -10.82 26.73
N ASN A 322 27.69 -10.99 25.59
CA ASN A 322 27.19 -10.50 24.30
C ASN A 322 25.78 -11.05 24.03
N GLY A 323 24.86 -10.18 23.63
CA GLY A 323 23.47 -10.54 23.35
C GLY A 323 22.52 -10.40 24.54
N ASP A 324 23.01 -10.29 25.77
CA ASP A 324 22.17 -10.12 26.97
C ASP A 324 21.35 -8.83 26.91
N LYS A 325 20.06 -8.92 27.23
CA LYS A 325 19.08 -7.84 27.10
C LYS A 325 18.74 -7.25 28.47
N VAL A 326 18.72 -5.92 28.58
CA VAL A 326 18.30 -5.21 29.78
C VAL A 326 17.22 -4.18 29.47
N THR A 327 16.17 -4.18 30.28
CA THR A 327 15.14 -3.15 30.23
C THR A 327 15.54 -2.01 31.18
N PRO A 328 15.71 -0.76 30.70
CA PRO A 328 16.19 0.34 31.50
C PRO A 328 15.12 0.79 32.50
N ILE A 329 15.51 0.96 33.77
CA ILE A 329 14.75 1.70 34.78
C ILE A 329 15.05 3.20 34.65
N SER A 330 16.31 3.55 34.39
CA SER A 330 16.72 4.91 34.03
C SER A 330 18.04 4.91 33.27
N VAL A 331 18.29 5.96 32.49
CA VAL A 331 19.54 6.15 31.73
C VAL A 331 20.08 7.53 32.07
N SER A 332 21.33 7.60 32.54
CA SER A 332 21.97 8.86 32.89
C SER A 332 23.40 8.88 32.39
N LYS A 333 23.74 9.90 31.59
CA LYS A 333 25.05 10.18 30.96
C LYS A 333 25.68 8.95 30.30
N SER A 334 26.37 8.10 31.08
CA SER A 334 27.12 6.92 30.60
C SER A 334 26.68 5.58 31.22
N TRP A 335 25.58 5.54 31.97
CA TRP A 335 25.13 4.36 32.71
C TRP A 335 23.63 4.08 32.51
N ILE A 336 23.30 2.78 32.46
CA ILE A 336 21.94 2.26 32.40
C ILE A 336 21.66 1.58 33.74
N LYS A 337 20.62 2.04 34.44
CA LYS A 337 20.09 1.41 35.65
C LYS A 337 19.06 0.36 35.25
N PHE A 338 19.16 -0.86 35.76
CA PHE A 338 18.24 -1.96 35.46
C PHE A 338 18.14 -2.94 36.65
N LYS A 339 17.14 -3.83 36.64
CA LYS A 339 17.01 -4.90 37.66
C LYS A 339 17.92 -6.07 37.30
N TYR A 340 18.76 -6.46 38.26
CA TYR A 340 19.63 -7.64 38.16
C TYR A 340 19.53 -8.42 39.47
N ASN A 341 19.11 -9.68 39.41
CA ASN A 341 18.79 -10.52 40.57
C ASN A 341 17.88 -9.81 41.59
N GLY A 342 16.79 -9.20 41.11
CA GLY A 342 15.79 -8.53 41.94
C GLY A 342 16.19 -7.17 42.51
N THR A 343 17.45 -6.73 42.37
CA THR A 343 17.92 -5.43 42.89
C THR A 343 18.39 -4.51 41.77
N ASP A 344 18.30 -3.20 42.00
CA ASP A 344 18.73 -2.18 41.06
C ASP A 344 20.25 -2.14 40.92
N ARG A 345 20.75 -2.24 39.68
CA ARG A 345 22.18 -2.27 39.34
C ARG A 345 22.45 -1.44 38.09
N TYR A 346 23.72 -1.21 37.83
CA TYR A 346 24.18 -0.33 36.76
C TYR A 346 25.10 -1.06 35.79
N VAL A 347 24.90 -0.82 34.49
CA VAL A 347 25.80 -1.26 33.42
C VAL A 347 26.21 -0.05 32.58
N SER A 348 27.43 -0.05 32.06
CA SER A 348 27.93 1.06 31.24
C SER A 348 27.23 1.09 29.88
N LYS A 349 26.67 2.24 29.52
CA LYS A 349 25.99 2.47 28.23
C LYS A 349 26.91 2.24 27.03
N LYS A 350 28.24 2.44 27.19
CA LYS A 350 29.24 2.24 26.14
C LYS A 350 29.21 0.84 25.52
N TYR A 351 28.84 -0.17 26.31
CA TYR A 351 28.83 -1.57 25.88
C TYR A 351 27.42 -2.10 25.60
N MET A 352 26.45 -1.20 25.39
CA MET A 352 25.05 -1.54 25.22
C MET A 352 24.47 -0.82 24.00
N LYS A 353 23.95 -1.57 23.02
CA LYS A 353 23.19 -1.03 21.88
C LYS A 353 21.72 -0.87 22.23
N VAL A 354 21.11 0.24 21.83
CA VAL A 354 19.65 0.43 21.94
C VAL A 354 18.97 -0.48 20.93
N LYS A 355 17.94 -1.21 21.37
CA LYS A 355 17.06 -2.00 20.52
C LYS A 355 15.61 -1.76 20.95
N TYR A 356 14.69 -2.03 20.04
CA TYR A 356 13.27 -1.86 20.26
C TYR A 356 12.58 -3.20 20.08
N LYS A 357 11.63 -3.52 20.96
CA LYS A 357 10.78 -4.69 20.83
C LYS A 357 9.35 -4.23 20.70
N ASP A 358 8.71 -4.63 19.61
CA ASP A 358 7.28 -4.48 19.44
C ASP A 358 6.61 -5.64 20.18
N ASN A 359 5.65 -5.31 21.04
CA ASN A 359 4.80 -6.32 21.66
C ASN A 359 3.54 -6.44 20.81
N THR A 360 3.44 -7.52 20.05
CA THR A 360 2.20 -7.89 19.38
C THR A 360 1.27 -8.49 20.42
N THR A 361 0.10 -7.89 20.64
CA THR A 361 -1.00 -8.52 21.39
C THR A 361 -2.22 -8.54 20.50
N THR A 362 -2.62 -9.73 20.08
CA THR A 362 -3.83 -9.95 19.30
C THR A 362 -5.03 -9.76 20.23
N ILE A 363 -5.83 -8.72 20.00
CA ILE A 363 -7.12 -8.54 20.67
C ILE A 363 -8.24 -8.93 19.73
N THR A 364 -9.02 -9.94 20.11
CA THR A 364 -10.28 -10.26 19.44
C THR A 364 -11.37 -9.35 19.99
N THR A 365 -12.05 -8.63 19.10
CA THR A 365 -13.27 -7.86 19.40
C THR A 365 -14.47 -8.57 18.78
N LYS A 366 -15.62 -8.51 19.45
CA LYS A 366 -16.89 -9.08 18.95
C LYS A 366 -18.05 -8.15 19.31
N ASN A 367 -19.14 -8.27 18.57
CA ASN A 367 -20.40 -7.61 18.89
C ASN A 367 -21.14 -8.41 19.96
N PHE A 368 -21.63 -7.70 20.96
CA PHE A 368 -22.47 -8.23 22.02
C PHE A 368 -23.73 -7.39 22.14
N VAL A 369 -24.83 -8.03 22.52
CA VAL A 369 -26.10 -7.37 22.81
C VAL A 369 -26.29 -7.34 24.32
N THR A 370 -26.66 -6.18 24.87
CA THR A 370 -27.02 -6.07 26.29
C THR A 370 -28.32 -6.82 26.58
N THR A 371 -28.32 -7.72 27.56
CA THR A 371 -29.52 -8.49 27.92
C THR A 371 -30.50 -7.68 28.78
N SER A 372 -30.02 -6.60 29.41
CA SER A 372 -30.83 -5.62 30.13
C SER A 372 -30.06 -4.29 30.28
N SER A 373 -30.68 -3.25 30.83
CA SER A 373 -30.00 -1.98 31.09
C SER A 373 -28.80 -2.17 32.01
N THR A 374 -27.60 -1.83 31.53
CA THR A 374 -26.33 -2.13 32.21
C THR A 374 -25.45 -0.90 32.37
N ALA A 375 -24.74 -0.83 33.49
CA ALA A 375 -23.89 0.30 33.84
C ALA A 375 -22.55 0.25 33.09
N LEU A 376 -22.22 1.30 32.34
CA LEU A 376 -20.87 1.47 31.80
C LEU A 376 -19.95 2.05 32.86
N ARG A 377 -18.97 1.27 33.31
CA ARG A 377 -18.14 1.62 34.46
C ARG A 377 -16.75 2.13 34.09
N THR A 378 -16.19 3.00 34.92
CA THR A 378 -14.82 3.52 34.74
C THR A 378 -13.73 2.45 34.96
N SER A 379 -14.02 1.39 35.73
CA SER A 379 -13.11 0.27 35.98
C SER A 379 -13.89 -1.06 36.10
N TYR A 380 -13.21 -2.20 36.04
CA TYR A 380 -13.79 -3.55 36.09
C TYR A 380 -14.23 -3.97 37.51
N ASN A 381 -14.87 -3.07 38.24
CA ASN A 381 -15.33 -3.27 39.61
C ASN A 381 -16.76 -2.73 39.77
N LYS A 382 -17.64 -3.53 40.42
CA LYS A 382 -19.03 -3.16 40.72
C LYS A 382 -19.19 -1.82 41.45
N THR A 383 -18.23 -1.41 42.28
CA THR A 383 -18.30 -0.13 43.03
C THR A 383 -17.68 1.06 42.29
N SER A 384 -17.09 0.85 41.12
CA SER A 384 -16.48 1.95 40.35
C SER A 384 -17.54 2.87 39.71
N LYS A 385 -17.16 4.14 39.49
CA LYS A 385 -18.05 5.20 38.97
C LYS A 385 -18.70 4.75 37.66
N GLN A 386 -20.02 4.87 37.62
CA GLN A 386 -20.79 4.68 36.38
C GLN A 386 -20.68 5.96 35.54
N LYS A 387 -20.30 5.83 34.27
CA LYS A 387 -20.24 6.94 33.31
C LYS A 387 -21.62 7.21 32.70
N CYS A 388 -22.28 6.15 32.26
CA CYS A 388 -23.63 6.18 31.71
C CYS A 388 -24.30 4.80 31.85
N SER A 389 -25.58 4.70 31.49
CA SER A 389 -26.28 3.41 31.35
C SER A 389 -26.43 3.07 29.87
N ILE A 390 -26.24 1.80 29.53
CA ILE A 390 -26.48 1.24 28.20
C ILE A 390 -27.83 0.52 28.29
N PRO A 391 -28.86 0.90 27.51
CA PRO A 391 -30.16 0.21 27.50
C PRO A 391 -30.04 -1.29 27.17
N GLY A 392 -31.04 -2.09 27.52
CA GLY A 392 -31.14 -3.49 27.05
C GLY A 392 -31.45 -3.54 25.55
N GLY A 393 -31.00 -4.60 24.87
CA GLY A 393 -31.15 -4.74 23.41
C GLY A 393 -30.18 -3.88 22.59
N THR A 394 -29.23 -3.19 23.23
CA THR A 394 -28.26 -2.34 22.56
C THR A 394 -27.01 -3.14 22.18
N THR A 395 -26.62 -3.08 20.91
CA THR A 395 -25.37 -3.69 20.42
C THR A 395 -24.17 -2.84 20.84
N VAL A 396 -23.14 -3.50 21.39
CA VAL A 396 -21.88 -2.89 21.81
C VAL A 396 -20.69 -3.77 21.40
N ARG A 397 -19.60 -3.15 20.94
CA ARG A 397 -18.37 -3.86 20.57
C ARG A 397 -17.45 -4.05 21.79
N LEU A 398 -17.14 -5.31 22.12
CA LEU A 398 -16.37 -5.68 23.31
C LEU A 398 -15.08 -6.40 22.95
N ILE A 399 -14.02 -6.17 23.72
CA ILE A 399 -12.77 -6.95 23.64
C ILE A 399 -13.01 -8.31 24.31
N SER A 400 -13.38 -9.32 23.51
CA SER A 400 -13.73 -10.66 23.97
C SER A 400 -12.53 -11.52 24.33
N SER A 401 -11.35 -11.21 23.77
CA SER A 401 -10.09 -11.90 24.07
C SER A 401 -9.64 -11.86 25.54
N LYS A 402 -10.24 -10.99 26.38
CA LYS A 402 -9.91 -10.89 27.80
C LYS A 402 -11.09 -10.49 28.68
N GLN A 403 -11.41 -11.35 29.65
CA GLN A 403 -12.32 -11.04 30.76
C GLN A 403 -11.53 -10.53 31.98
N TYR A 404 -12.04 -9.49 32.63
CA TYR A 404 -11.44 -8.90 33.83
C TYR A 404 -12.23 -9.33 35.06
N LEU A 405 -11.59 -10.06 35.97
CA LEU A 405 -12.18 -10.46 37.24
C LEU A 405 -12.38 -9.25 38.15
N ASP A 406 -13.57 -9.06 38.69
CA ASP A 406 -13.90 -8.00 39.63
C ASP A 406 -13.10 -8.16 40.94
N PRO A 407 -12.17 -7.25 41.27
CA PRO A 407 -11.33 -7.37 42.45
C PRO A 407 -12.12 -7.19 43.76
N SER A 408 -13.32 -6.60 43.70
CA SER A 408 -14.21 -6.45 44.85
C SER A 408 -15.08 -7.69 45.10
N ASP A 409 -15.12 -8.64 44.17
CA ASP A 409 -15.96 -9.82 44.31
C ASP A 409 -15.29 -10.91 45.13
N LYS A 410 -15.66 -11.00 46.42
CA LYS A 410 -15.16 -12.02 47.34
C LYS A 410 -15.38 -13.45 46.84
N LYS A 411 -16.38 -13.67 45.98
CA LYS A 411 -16.70 -15.01 45.41
C LYS A 411 -15.94 -15.30 44.11
N LYS A 412 -15.21 -14.32 43.56
CA LYS A 412 -14.46 -14.41 42.29
C LYS A 412 -15.28 -14.91 41.09
N LYS A 413 -16.53 -14.47 40.96
CA LYS A 413 -17.44 -14.88 39.86
C LYS A 413 -17.76 -13.76 38.89
N ARG A 414 -17.74 -12.49 39.32
CA ARG A 414 -18.06 -11.36 38.46
C ARG A 414 -16.90 -11.01 37.54
N HIS A 415 -17.19 -11.00 36.24
CA HIS A 415 -16.25 -10.61 35.20
C HIS A 415 -16.80 -9.43 34.42
N TYR A 416 -15.88 -8.67 33.83
CA TYR A 416 -16.17 -7.54 32.98
C TYR A 416 -15.46 -7.69 31.65
N TYR A 417 -16.14 -7.28 30.58
CA TYR A 417 -15.51 -6.96 29.30
C TYR A 417 -15.20 -5.47 29.24
N LYS A 418 -14.15 -5.13 28.50
CA LYS A 418 -13.85 -3.74 28.16
C LYS A 418 -14.49 -3.42 26.81
N LEU A 419 -15.09 -2.24 26.70
CA LEU A 419 -15.52 -1.70 25.41
C LEU A 419 -14.31 -1.57 24.46
N ALA A 420 -14.47 -2.08 23.23
CA ALA A 420 -13.54 -1.85 22.14
C ALA A 420 -13.73 -0.42 21.56
N GLU A 421 -14.98 0.04 21.48
CA GLU A 421 -15.37 1.34 20.96
C GLU A 421 -16.08 2.20 22.01
N LYS A 422 -16.06 3.52 21.84
CA LYS A 422 -16.70 4.45 22.79
C LYS A 422 -18.23 4.38 22.61
N TYR A 423 -18.95 4.18 23.70
CA TYR A 423 -20.41 4.32 23.73
C TYR A 423 -20.77 5.73 24.21
N LYS A 424 -21.45 6.53 23.37
CA LYS A 424 -21.77 7.96 23.63
C LYS A 424 -20.54 8.77 24.10
N GLY A 425 -19.40 8.58 23.43
CA GLY A 425 -18.13 9.24 23.77
C GLY A 425 -17.37 8.64 24.95
N TYR A 426 -17.92 7.64 25.65
CA TYR A 426 -17.31 7.03 26.83
C TYR A 426 -16.74 5.64 26.57
N THR A 427 -15.47 5.42 26.95
CA THR A 427 -14.92 4.06 27.13
C THR A 427 -15.17 3.56 28.56
N GLY A 428 -15.25 2.25 28.76
CA GLY A 428 -15.46 1.65 30.08
C GLY A 428 -15.60 0.13 30.05
N TYR A 429 -16.11 -0.40 31.16
CA TYR A 429 -16.29 -1.83 31.39
C TYR A 429 -17.77 -2.18 31.59
N VAL A 430 -18.21 -3.27 30.98
CA VAL A 430 -19.57 -3.82 31.10
C VAL A 430 -19.51 -5.22 31.70
N ALA A 431 -20.48 -5.58 32.53
CA ALA A 431 -20.50 -6.89 33.18
C ALA A 431 -20.80 -7.99 32.16
N VAL A 432 -20.01 -9.07 32.16
CA VAL A 432 -20.15 -10.21 31.24
C VAL A 432 -21.54 -10.82 31.35
N THR A 433 -22.13 -10.86 32.54
CA THR A 433 -23.45 -11.45 32.79
C THR A 433 -24.62 -10.62 32.26
N GLN A 434 -24.37 -9.47 31.65
CA GLN A 434 -25.39 -8.54 31.15
C GLN A 434 -25.29 -8.35 29.64
N VAL A 435 -24.48 -9.17 28.99
CA VAL A 435 -24.21 -9.13 27.57
C VAL A 435 -24.14 -10.57 27.05
N ILE A 436 -24.65 -10.79 25.85
CA ILE A 436 -24.58 -12.06 25.13
C ILE A 436 -23.95 -11.81 23.77
N GLU A 437 -23.20 -12.77 23.24
CA GLU A 437 -22.62 -12.62 21.89
C GLU A 437 -23.76 -12.43 20.88
N ALA A 438 -23.62 -11.48 19.96
CA ALA A 438 -24.67 -11.19 18.98
C ALA A 438 -24.96 -12.38 18.05
N SER A 439 -24.01 -13.32 17.90
CA SER A 439 -24.21 -14.58 17.17
C SER A 439 -25.18 -15.54 17.86
N ASP A 440 -25.43 -15.36 19.15
CA ASP A 440 -26.21 -16.27 20.00
C ASP A 440 -27.57 -15.66 20.38
N THR A 441 -27.97 -14.56 19.74
CA THR A 441 -29.27 -13.90 19.93
C THR A 441 -30.16 -14.06 18.72
N TYR A 442 -31.39 -14.53 18.94
CA TYR A 442 -32.48 -14.40 17.97
C TYR A 442 -33.47 -13.35 18.49
N TYR A 443 -33.92 -12.49 17.60
CA TYR A 443 -35.00 -11.56 17.91
C TYR A 443 -36.26 -12.07 17.21
N GLU A 444 -37.37 -12.14 17.93
CA GLU A 444 -38.68 -12.45 17.38
C GLU A 444 -39.44 -11.12 17.30
N TYR A 445 -39.68 -10.66 16.07
CA TYR A 445 -40.42 -9.46 15.76
C TYR A 445 -41.52 -9.82 14.76
N ASP A 446 -42.64 -9.10 14.81
CA ASP A 446 -43.59 -9.08 13.69
C ASP A 446 -42.88 -8.44 12.48
N GLU A 447 -42.89 -9.12 11.33
CA GLU A 447 -42.04 -8.90 10.15
C GLU A 447 -41.91 -7.44 9.64
N GLU A 448 -40.67 -6.96 9.58
CA GLU A 448 -40.09 -6.37 8.36
C GLU A 448 -38.61 -6.82 8.29
N LEU A 449 -38.31 -7.81 7.44
CA LEU A 449 -36.95 -8.32 7.27
C LEU A 449 -36.12 -7.27 6.50
N GLU A 450 -35.32 -6.45 7.20
CA GLU A 450 -34.29 -5.63 6.56
C GLU A 450 -33.10 -6.52 6.15
N THR A 451 -33.17 -7.13 4.98
CA THR A 451 -32.06 -7.87 4.38
C THR A 451 -31.23 -6.97 3.46
N ALA A 452 -29.94 -7.29 3.30
CA ALA A 452 -29.06 -6.56 2.38
C ALA A 452 -29.40 -6.85 0.91
N ASP A 453 -29.94 -8.04 0.64
CA ASP A 453 -30.11 -8.63 -0.70
C ASP A 453 -31.19 -7.97 -1.58
N ASP A 454 -32.09 -7.17 -1.01
CA ASP A 454 -33.18 -6.49 -1.71
C ASP A 454 -33.09 -4.97 -1.69
N LYS A 455 -31.94 -4.45 -1.24
CA LYS A 455 -31.64 -3.03 -1.23
C LYS A 455 -30.96 -2.62 -2.53
N THR A 456 -31.41 -1.51 -3.10
CA THR A 456 -30.87 -1.00 -4.37
C THR A 456 -30.26 0.38 -4.20
N ALA A 457 -29.17 0.65 -4.91
CA ALA A 457 -28.63 2.01 -5.04
C ALA A 457 -27.81 2.17 -6.32
N ALA A 458 -27.87 3.37 -6.89
CA ALA A 458 -26.98 3.81 -7.94
C ALA A 458 -26.32 5.12 -7.50
N ILE A 459 -24.99 5.18 -7.61
CA ILE A 459 -24.23 6.42 -7.51
C ILE A 459 -23.48 6.63 -8.82
N GLU A 460 -23.68 7.79 -9.43
CA GLU A 460 -23.18 8.10 -10.76
C GLU A 460 -22.56 9.49 -10.82
N ILE A 461 -21.49 9.63 -11.59
CA ILE A 461 -20.82 10.90 -11.87
C ILE A 461 -20.77 11.09 -13.37
N TYR A 462 -21.37 12.17 -13.83
CA TYR A 462 -21.42 12.53 -15.25
C TYR A 462 -20.51 13.72 -15.54
N GLY A 463 -19.86 13.71 -16.69
CA GLY A 463 -19.21 14.87 -17.25
C GLY A 463 -19.97 15.42 -18.44
N TYR A 464 -20.21 16.72 -18.47
CA TYR A 464 -20.96 17.38 -19.53
C TYR A 464 -20.22 18.58 -20.14
N SER A 465 -20.50 18.83 -21.42
CA SER A 465 -20.11 20.07 -22.10
C SER A 465 -21.02 21.24 -21.70
N VAL A 466 -20.62 22.47 -22.03
CA VAL A 466 -21.43 23.68 -21.81
C VAL A 466 -22.81 23.62 -22.50
N ASN A 467 -22.93 22.79 -23.54
CA ASN A 467 -24.17 22.57 -24.31
C ASN A 467 -24.97 21.34 -23.83
N ASN A 468 -24.71 20.85 -22.61
CA ASN A 468 -25.35 19.66 -22.01
C ASN A 468 -25.13 18.35 -22.80
N GLU A 469 -24.04 18.24 -23.56
CA GLU A 469 -23.68 16.98 -24.21
C GLU A 469 -22.89 16.09 -23.25
N LYS A 470 -23.35 14.85 -23.06
CA LYS A 470 -22.70 13.88 -22.15
C LYS A 470 -21.35 13.44 -22.72
N ILE A 471 -20.29 13.66 -21.96
CA ILE A 471 -18.91 13.31 -22.29
C ILE A 471 -18.55 11.93 -21.73
N PHE A 472 -18.91 11.65 -20.48
CA PHE A 472 -18.72 10.35 -19.83
C PHE A 472 -19.73 10.16 -18.69
N ARG A 473 -19.83 8.91 -18.21
CA ARG A 473 -20.51 8.55 -16.96
C ARG A 473 -19.68 7.51 -16.20
N LEU A 474 -19.43 7.74 -14.92
CA LEU A 474 -18.88 6.78 -13.97
C LEU A 474 -20.04 6.31 -13.10
N GLY A 475 -20.17 5.03 -12.78
CA GLY A 475 -21.23 4.60 -11.88
C GLY A 475 -20.95 3.28 -11.19
N LEU A 476 -21.52 3.16 -9.98
CA LEU A 476 -21.68 1.91 -9.23
C LEU A 476 -23.16 1.65 -9.06
N TYR A 477 -23.54 0.41 -9.29
CA TYR A 477 -24.93 -0.02 -9.35
C TYR A 477 -25.12 -1.25 -8.50
N ASP A 478 -26.18 -1.23 -7.69
CA ASP A 478 -26.88 -2.42 -7.21
C ASP A 478 -28.35 -2.26 -7.60
N ASP A 479 -28.75 -3.01 -8.62
CA ASP A 479 -30.06 -2.96 -9.26
C ASP A 479 -30.77 -4.32 -9.29
N ASP A 480 -30.28 -5.29 -8.53
CA ASP A 480 -30.95 -6.59 -8.35
C ASP A 480 -31.84 -6.53 -7.10
N ALA A 481 -33.06 -7.04 -7.22
CA ALA A 481 -34.04 -7.04 -6.12
C ALA A 481 -33.93 -8.28 -5.22
N HIS A 482 -33.00 -9.20 -5.51
CA HIS A 482 -32.88 -10.48 -4.80
C HIS A 482 -31.44 -10.86 -4.45
N TRP A 483 -30.44 -10.21 -5.04
CA TRP A 483 -29.03 -10.41 -4.73
C TRP A 483 -28.44 -9.07 -4.31
N GLU A 484 -27.59 -9.10 -3.29
CA GLU A 484 -26.62 -8.02 -3.12
C GLU A 484 -25.56 -8.18 -4.22
N PHE A 485 -25.64 -7.33 -5.25
CA PHE A 485 -24.83 -7.42 -6.45
C PHE A 485 -24.43 -6.03 -6.96
N THR A 486 -23.38 -5.50 -6.35
CA THR A 486 -22.74 -4.27 -6.79
C THR A 486 -21.85 -4.52 -8.01
N TYR A 487 -21.88 -3.63 -9.00
CA TYR A 487 -20.93 -3.63 -10.11
C TYR A 487 -20.62 -2.22 -10.64
N PRO A 488 -19.38 -1.97 -11.10
CA PRO A 488 -19.02 -0.71 -11.74
C PRO A 488 -19.34 -0.72 -13.25
N LEU A 489 -19.72 0.45 -13.76
CA LEU A 489 -19.86 0.73 -15.18
C LEU A 489 -19.40 2.16 -15.51
N ILE A 490 -18.42 2.26 -16.40
CA ILE A 490 -17.90 3.51 -16.96
C ILE A 490 -18.25 3.57 -18.45
N GLN A 491 -18.82 4.70 -18.86
CA GLN A 491 -19.20 4.99 -20.24
C GLN A 491 -18.48 6.23 -20.78
N ILE A 492 -18.18 6.19 -22.08
CA ILE A 492 -17.78 7.37 -22.87
C ILE A 492 -18.96 7.78 -23.73
N GLY A 493 -19.45 9.01 -23.53
CA GLY A 493 -20.78 9.39 -23.95
C GLY A 493 -21.81 8.43 -23.37
N SER A 494 -22.52 7.71 -24.24
CA SER A 494 -23.50 6.68 -23.84
C SER A 494 -23.06 5.25 -24.16
N LYS A 495 -21.78 5.04 -24.50
CA LYS A 495 -21.24 3.72 -24.84
C LYS A 495 -20.44 3.15 -23.67
N ASP A 496 -20.70 1.88 -23.34
CA ASP A 496 -19.92 1.14 -22.35
C ASP A 496 -18.44 1.09 -22.74
N PHE A 497 -17.58 1.51 -21.81
CA PHE A 497 -16.14 1.56 -22.00
C PHE A 497 -15.43 0.58 -21.06
N LEU A 498 -15.79 0.58 -19.78
CA LEU A 498 -15.24 -0.33 -18.78
C LEU A 498 -16.37 -0.82 -17.86
N LYS A 499 -16.62 -2.12 -17.81
CA LYS A 499 -17.67 -2.74 -17.00
C LYS A 499 -17.19 -4.06 -16.44
N ASP A 500 -17.56 -4.39 -15.20
CA ASP A 500 -17.48 -5.76 -14.73
C ASP A 500 -18.51 -6.64 -15.48
N LYS A 501 -18.06 -7.78 -16.01
CA LYS A 501 -18.89 -8.67 -16.83
C LYS A 501 -19.57 -9.77 -16.03
N THR A 502 -19.39 -9.80 -14.72
CA THR A 502 -20.09 -10.72 -13.82
C THR A 502 -21.59 -10.46 -13.93
N ILE A 503 -22.39 -11.52 -13.92
CA ILE A 503 -23.85 -11.44 -13.98
C ILE A 503 -24.37 -12.29 -12.83
N ALA A 504 -25.25 -11.71 -12.01
CA ALA A 504 -25.91 -12.44 -10.93
C ALA A 504 -26.70 -13.64 -11.47
N PRO A 505 -26.66 -14.81 -10.80
CA PRO A 505 -27.48 -15.95 -11.17
C PRO A 505 -28.98 -15.64 -11.02
N LYS A 506 -29.83 -16.48 -11.61
CA LYS A 506 -31.28 -16.38 -11.35
C LYS A 506 -31.56 -16.50 -9.85
N PRO A 507 -32.48 -15.69 -9.30
CA PRO A 507 -32.84 -15.76 -7.89
C PRO A 507 -33.23 -17.17 -7.45
N ARG A 508 -32.93 -17.50 -6.19
CA ARG A 508 -33.38 -18.72 -5.55
C ARG A 508 -34.90 -18.71 -5.46
N THR A 509 -35.52 -19.88 -5.59
CA THR A 509 -36.98 -19.98 -5.55
C THR A 509 -37.39 -21.18 -4.73
N GLU A 510 -38.36 -21.00 -3.84
CA GLU A 510 -39.03 -22.09 -3.13
C GLU A 510 -40.34 -22.42 -3.84
N THR A 511 -40.68 -23.71 -3.93
CA THR A 511 -41.94 -24.15 -4.55
C THR A 511 -42.78 -24.85 -3.50
N SER A 512 -43.95 -24.28 -3.19
CA SER A 512 -44.93 -24.89 -2.32
C SER A 512 -46.11 -25.44 -3.14
N LEU A 513 -46.59 -26.62 -2.73
CA LEU A 513 -47.67 -27.36 -3.37
C LEU A 513 -48.87 -27.36 -2.44
N ASN A 514 -49.98 -26.77 -2.88
CA ASN A 514 -51.25 -26.86 -2.18
C ASN A 514 -52.26 -27.61 -3.05
N ALA A 515 -52.73 -28.75 -2.55
CA ALA A 515 -53.80 -29.54 -3.16
C ALA A 515 -55.07 -29.42 -2.33
N SER A 516 -56.15 -28.94 -2.91
CA SER A 516 -57.52 -29.05 -2.38
C SER A 516 -58.46 -29.42 -3.51
N ASP A 517 -59.41 -30.32 -3.24
CA ASP A 517 -60.49 -30.83 -4.10
C ASP A 517 -60.52 -30.25 -5.53
N ASP A 518 -59.96 -31.04 -6.46
CA ASP A 518 -59.87 -30.84 -7.92
C ASP A 518 -58.99 -29.71 -8.47
N LYS A 519 -58.17 -29.02 -7.65
CA LYS A 519 -57.11 -28.13 -8.16
C LYS A 519 -55.77 -28.25 -7.41
N LEU A 520 -54.70 -28.50 -8.16
CA LEU A 520 -53.32 -28.36 -7.69
C LEU A 520 -52.88 -26.90 -7.91
N THR A 521 -52.55 -26.20 -6.83
CA THR A 521 -51.95 -24.86 -6.89
C THR A 521 -50.46 -24.99 -6.58
N ILE A 522 -49.62 -24.65 -7.57
CA ILE A 522 -48.16 -24.56 -7.42
C ILE A 522 -47.84 -23.09 -7.16
N LYS A 523 -47.36 -22.76 -5.95
CA LYS A 523 -46.85 -21.43 -5.62
C LYS A 523 -45.34 -21.47 -5.66
N LYS A 524 -44.74 -20.58 -6.44
CA LYS A 524 -43.29 -20.44 -6.57
C LYS A 524 -42.90 -19.08 -6.01
N ASP A 525 -42.31 -19.08 -4.83
CA ASP A 525 -41.88 -17.87 -4.12
C ASP A 525 -40.41 -17.61 -4.45
N THR A 526 -40.09 -16.37 -4.83
CA THR A 526 -38.70 -15.94 -5.08
C THR A 526 -38.08 -15.52 -3.76
N LEU A 527 -36.90 -16.06 -3.45
CA LEU A 527 -36.19 -15.84 -2.20
C LEU A 527 -35.06 -14.81 -2.39
N LEU A 528 -34.73 -14.14 -1.29
CA LEU A 528 -33.48 -13.42 -1.13
C LEU A 528 -32.32 -14.41 -1.24
N SER A 529 -31.38 -14.10 -2.11
CA SER A 529 -30.45 -15.07 -2.67
C SER A 529 -29.02 -14.95 -2.12
N GLY A 530 -28.75 -13.92 -1.31
CA GLY A 530 -27.48 -13.63 -0.68
C GLY A 530 -26.63 -12.64 -1.47
N GLN A 531 -25.33 -12.68 -1.20
CA GLN A 531 -24.32 -11.87 -1.86
C GLN A 531 -23.73 -12.56 -3.10
N TYR A 532 -23.50 -11.79 -4.15
CA TYR A 532 -22.79 -12.25 -5.34
C TYR A 532 -21.87 -11.14 -5.89
N GLY A 533 -20.75 -11.52 -6.50
CA GLY A 533 -19.79 -10.58 -7.09
C GLY A 533 -18.73 -10.06 -6.10
N ASP A 534 -17.67 -9.47 -6.66
CA ASP A 534 -16.48 -9.04 -5.89
C ASP A 534 -16.54 -7.57 -5.44
N TRP A 535 -17.51 -6.81 -5.95
CA TRP A 535 -17.60 -5.36 -5.76
C TRP A 535 -18.55 -4.93 -4.64
N ASN A 536 -19.24 -5.87 -3.99
CA ASN A 536 -20.09 -5.59 -2.81
C ASN A 536 -19.28 -4.95 -1.69
N ASP A 537 -19.93 -4.16 -0.83
CA ASP A 537 -19.29 -3.32 0.18
C ASP A 537 -18.14 -2.50 -0.42
N PHE A 538 -18.43 -1.80 -1.51
CA PHE A 538 -17.46 -1.00 -2.22
C PHE A 538 -17.03 0.19 -1.38
N TYR A 539 -15.73 0.27 -1.09
CA TYR A 539 -15.08 1.52 -0.75
C TYR A 539 -13.88 1.69 -1.66
N GLY A 540 -13.81 2.79 -2.41
CA GLY A 540 -12.63 3.05 -3.22
C GLY A 540 -12.81 4.04 -4.34
N LYS A 541 -11.95 3.95 -5.35
CA LYS A 541 -11.75 4.98 -6.35
C LYS A 541 -12.29 4.56 -7.70
N ILE A 542 -12.99 5.46 -8.39
CA ILE A 542 -13.41 5.32 -9.77
C ILE A 542 -12.94 6.55 -10.56
N GLY A 543 -12.39 6.34 -11.76
CA GLY A 543 -11.83 7.44 -12.53
C GLY A 543 -11.79 7.22 -14.02
N ILE A 544 -11.64 8.33 -14.74
CA ILE A 544 -11.49 8.39 -16.19
C ILE A 544 -10.58 9.55 -16.58
N GLN A 545 -9.81 9.35 -17.64
CA GLN A 545 -8.92 10.33 -18.22
C GLN A 545 -9.15 10.42 -19.73
N ARG A 546 -9.13 11.65 -20.27
CA ARG A 546 -9.08 11.93 -21.71
C ARG A 546 -7.86 12.79 -22.02
N GLN A 547 -7.03 12.34 -22.97
CA GLN A 547 -5.95 13.13 -23.54
C GLN A 547 -6.02 13.06 -25.08
N GLY A 548 -6.41 14.15 -25.72
CA GLY A 548 -6.77 14.16 -27.13
C GLY A 548 -7.92 13.19 -27.45
N LYS A 549 -7.64 12.13 -28.23
CA LYS A 549 -8.61 11.07 -28.59
C LYS A 549 -8.45 9.79 -27.76
N LYS A 550 -7.47 9.75 -26.85
CA LYS A 550 -7.16 8.58 -26.04
C LYS A 550 -7.89 8.65 -24.71
N TRP A 551 -8.38 7.50 -24.27
CA TRP A 551 -9.13 7.35 -23.05
C TRP A 551 -8.56 6.23 -22.18
N LEU A 552 -8.57 6.46 -20.88
CA LEU A 552 -8.16 5.52 -19.83
C LEU A 552 -9.19 5.58 -18.70
N ALA A 553 -9.56 4.45 -18.12
CA ALA A 553 -10.50 4.38 -17.00
C ALA A 553 -10.10 3.29 -16.01
N TRP A 554 -10.46 3.49 -14.74
CA TRP A 554 -10.13 2.57 -13.66
C TRP A 554 -11.19 2.53 -12.56
N VAL A 555 -11.21 1.41 -11.85
CA VAL A 555 -11.95 1.19 -10.61
C VAL A 555 -11.04 0.44 -9.65
N TYR A 556 -10.90 0.92 -8.42
CA TYR A 556 -10.09 0.34 -7.36
C TYR A 556 -10.96 0.16 -6.11
N LYS A 557 -11.08 -1.08 -5.63
CA LYS A 557 -11.72 -1.38 -4.35
C LYS A 557 -10.65 -1.58 -3.28
N TYR A 558 -10.85 -0.97 -2.12
CA TYR A 558 -9.98 -1.07 -0.96
C TYR A 558 -10.72 -1.69 0.22
N GLU A 559 -10.01 -2.52 0.98
CA GLU A 559 -10.46 -3.02 2.28
C GLU A 559 -9.32 -2.81 3.28
N ASN A 560 -9.61 -2.16 4.41
CA ASN A 560 -8.62 -1.84 5.46
C ASN A 560 -7.37 -1.11 4.91
N GLY A 561 -7.56 -0.19 3.95
CA GLY A 561 -6.49 0.57 3.31
C GLY A 561 -5.63 -0.22 2.31
N LYS A 562 -5.97 -1.48 2.01
CA LYS A 562 -5.28 -2.30 1.00
C LYS A 562 -6.15 -2.45 -0.25
N LEU A 563 -5.51 -2.37 -1.42
CA LEU A 563 -6.17 -2.65 -2.70
C LEU A 563 -6.53 -4.14 -2.77
N VAL A 564 -7.81 -4.46 -2.87
CA VAL A 564 -8.32 -5.85 -2.94
C VAL A 564 -8.79 -6.23 -4.33
N LYS A 565 -9.28 -5.27 -5.12
CA LYS A 565 -9.74 -5.50 -6.48
C LYS A 565 -9.45 -4.28 -7.35
N ARG A 566 -9.14 -4.53 -8.62
CA ARG A 566 -9.01 -3.50 -9.66
C ARG A 566 -9.69 -3.91 -10.95
N LEU A 567 -10.24 -2.91 -11.64
CA LEU A 567 -10.70 -3.00 -13.02
C LEU A 567 -10.06 -1.85 -13.79
N LEU A 568 -9.36 -2.17 -14.87
CA LEU A 568 -8.55 -1.22 -15.63
C LEU A 568 -8.87 -1.34 -17.12
N SER A 569 -8.99 -0.21 -17.82
CA SER A 569 -8.93 -0.19 -19.27
C SER A 569 -7.47 -0.05 -19.72
N ASN A 570 -7.19 -0.44 -20.97
CA ASN A 570 -5.98 0.04 -21.64
C ASN A 570 -6.19 1.48 -22.13
N GLU A 571 -5.12 2.26 -22.26
CA GLU A 571 -5.18 3.53 -22.98
C GLU A 571 -5.54 3.25 -24.45
N THR A 572 -6.72 3.71 -24.87
CA THR A 572 -7.29 3.35 -26.18
C THR A 572 -7.84 4.57 -26.89
N THR A 573 -7.56 4.69 -28.19
CA THR A 573 -8.22 5.67 -29.06
C THR A 573 -9.66 5.24 -29.32
N VAL A 574 -10.63 6.06 -28.91
CA VAL A 574 -12.06 5.75 -29.08
C VAL A 574 -12.62 6.50 -30.28
N ASN A 575 -12.96 5.77 -31.35
CA ASN A 575 -13.54 6.37 -32.55
C ASN A 575 -14.96 6.90 -32.26
N ASN A 576 -15.23 8.11 -32.75
CA ASN A 576 -16.50 8.83 -32.52
C ASN A 576 -16.82 9.04 -31.02
N SER A 577 -15.79 9.22 -30.17
CA SER A 577 -15.99 9.69 -28.79
C SER A 577 -16.36 11.17 -28.76
N PRO A 578 -17.06 11.65 -27.71
CA PRO A 578 -17.26 13.07 -27.49
C PRO A 578 -15.93 13.83 -27.47
N SER A 579 -15.84 14.92 -28.25
CA SER A 579 -14.64 15.77 -28.37
C SER A 579 -14.81 17.14 -27.71
N GLN A 580 -15.99 17.43 -27.17
CA GLN A 580 -16.34 18.70 -26.57
C GLN A 580 -15.61 18.88 -25.24
N ALA A 581 -15.33 20.13 -24.88
CA ALA A 581 -14.70 20.46 -23.61
C ALA A 581 -15.65 20.19 -22.44
N LEU A 582 -15.11 19.60 -21.38
CA LEU A 582 -15.79 19.38 -20.12
C LEU A 582 -15.97 20.70 -19.39
N SER A 583 -17.18 20.97 -18.92
CA SER A 583 -17.58 22.26 -18.33
C SER A 583 -18.16 22.12 -16.92
N TYR A 584 -18.82 21.00 -16.63
CA TYR A 584 -19.37 20.73 -15.31
C TYR A 584 -19.53 19.22 -15.07
N ILE A 585 -19.62 18.87 -13.79
CA ILE A 585 -19.88 17.52 -13.30
C ILE A 585 -21.30 17.45 -12.73
N VAL A 586 -21.93 16.29 -12.85
CA VAL A 586 -23.20 15.98 -12.17
C VAL A 586 -23.04 14.73 -11.34
N LEU A 587 -23.36 14.83 -10.05
CA LEU A 587 -23.52 13.70 -9.14
C LEU A 587 -24.99 13.28 -9.17
N TYR A 588 -25.24 11.99 -9.34
CA TYR A 588 -26.55 11.38 -9.15
C TYR A 588 -26.45 10.29 -8.08
N ILE A 589 -27.36 10.31 -7.11
CA ILE A 589 -27.51 9.23 -6.12
C ILE A 589 -28.99 8.87 -6.05
N GLY A 590 -29.33 7.59 -6.21
CA GLY A 590 -30.73 7.15 -6.23
C GLY A 590 -30.93 5.68 -5.87
N THR A 591 -32.19 5.30 -5.65
CA THR A 591 -32.65 3.93 -5.35
C THR A 591 -33.90 3.58 -6.16
N GLN A 592 -34.19 2.30 -6.37
CA GLN A 592 -35.44 1.87 -7.02
C GLN A 592 -36.63 1.84 -6.04
N ASP A 593 -36.37 1.53 -4.77
CA ASP A 593 -37.35 1.50 -3.69
C ASP A 593 -36.87 2.34 -2.49
N ILE A 594 -37.61 3.42 -2.18
CA ILE A 594 -37.28 4.34 -1.09
C ILE A 594 -37.34 3.70 0.29
N ASN A 595 -38.02 2.57 0.42
CA ASN A 595 -38.08 1.82 1.68
C ASN A 595 -36.89 0.86 1.81
N LYS A 596 -36.16 0.60 0.71
CA LYS A 596 -35.04 -0.33 0.65
C LYS A 596 -33.81 0.29 -0.05
N PRO A 597 -33.35 1.48 0.38
CA PRO A 597 -32.14 2.04 -0.17
C PRO A 597 -30.91 1.29 0.31
N SER A 598 -29.97 1.03 -0.60
CA SER A 598 -28.58 0.74 -0.24
C SER A 598 -27.83 2.05 0.08
N GLY A 599 -26.80 1.98 0.91
CA GLY A 599 -25.94 3.10 1.28
C GLY A 599 -25.03 3.49 0.13
N ALA A 600 -24.98 4.77 -0.23
CA ALA A 600 -24.08 5.28 -1.26
C ALA A 600 -23.65 6.72 -1.00
N ALA A 601 -22.34 6.99 -1.04
CA ALA A 601 -21.80 8.33 -0.81
C ALA A 601 -20.56 8.64 -1.66
N LEU A 602 -20.36 9.93 -1.94
CA LEU A 602 -19.17 10.51 -2.55
C LEU A 602 -18.29 11.12 -1.44
N TYR A 603 -17.07 10.62 -1.28
CA TYR A 603 -16.11 11.08 -0.25
C TYR A 603 -15.04 12.02 -0.77
N ASN A 604 -14.73 11.98 -2.07
CA ASN A 604 -13.76 12.89 -2.67
C ASN A 604 -14.02 13.01 -4.16
N LEU A 605 -13.88 14.21 -4.72
CA LEU A 605 -13.91 14.46 -6.16
C LEU A 605 -12.72 15.32 -6.57
N GLU A 606 -11.91 14.80 -7.48
CA GLU A 606 -10.77 15.48 -8.06
C GLU A 606 -10.98 15.60 -9.58
N VAL A 607 -10.79 16.81 -10.12
CA VAL A 607 -10.82 17.10 -11.55
C VAL A 607 -9.58 17.90 -11.89
N LYS A 608 -8.79 17.42 -12.85
CA LYS A 608 -7.59 18.11 -13.35
C LYS A 608 -7.72 18.47 -14.81
N ASN A 609 -7.23 19.64 -15.18
CA ASN A 609 -6.91 20.03 -16.53
C ASN A 609 -5.50 19.52 -16.86
N LEU A 610 -5.39 18.66 -17.88
CA LEU A 610 -4.11 18.10 -18.31
C LEU A 610 -3.36 19.02 -19.28
N ASN A 611 -4.02 20.06 -19.79
CA ASN A 611 -3.41 21.14 -20.57
C ASN A 611 -3.83 22.49 -19.98
N PRO A 612 -3.30 22.88 -18.80
CA PRO A 612 -3.62 24.19 -18.22
C PRO A 612 -3.22 25.30 -19.20
N THR A 613 -4.15 26.19 -19.55
CA THR A 613 -3.83 27.37 -20.37
C THR A 613 -2.93 28.28 -19.55
N THR A 614 -1.65 28.37 -19.88
CA THR A 614 -0.74 29.38 -19.33
C THR A 614 -1.07 30.72 -19.97
N GLU A 615 -1.99 31.49 -19.37
CA GLU A 615 -2.35 32.82 -19.89
C GLU A 615 -1.30 33.91 -19.62
N GLU A 616 -0.22 33.63 -18.88
CA GLU A 616 0.94 34.52 -18.73
C GLU A 616 2.24 33.69 -18.65
N GLU A 617 3.35 34.17 -19.22
CA GLU A 617 4.67 33.60 -18.96
C GLU A 617 4.94 33.73 -17.45
N THR A 618 5.00 32.61 -16.73
CA THR A 618 5.18 32.56 -15.28
C THR A 618 6.18 31.47 -14.93
N ASN A 619 6.87 31.63 -13.80
CA ASN A 619 7.75 30.59 -13.27
C ASN A 619 6.90 29.54 -12.56
N ILE A 620 6.82 28.34 -13.15
CA ILE A 620 5.97 27.26 -12.64
C ILE A 620 6.71 26.52 -11.51
N LEU A 621 6.12 26.49 -10.32
CA LEU A 621 6.60 25.66 -9.21
C LEU A 621 6.35 24.18 -9.56
N LYS A 622 7.43 23.40 -9.63
CA LYS A 622 7.41 21.99 -10.04
C LYS A 622 7.47 21.04 -8.85
N PHE A 623 8.10 21.47 -7.76
CA PHE A 623 8.27 20.73 -6.53
C PHE A 623 7.62 21.51 -5.39
N ASN A 624 6.87 20.82 -4.55
CA ASN A 624 6.25 21.37 -3.35
C ASN A 624 7.12 21.10 -2.13
N GLN A 625 6.89 21.86 -1.05
CA GLN A 625 7.50 21.59 0.24
C GLN A 625 7.21 20.15 0.72
N GLY A 626 8.25 19.42 1.08
CA GLY A 626 8.19 18.03 1.52
C GLY A 626 8.27 17.00 0.39
N ASP A 627 8.34 17.43 -0.86
CA ASP A 627 8.55 16.54 -1.99
C ASP A 627 9.94 15.92 -1.94
N VAL A 628 10.06 14.68 -2.46
CA VAL A 628 11.34 14.00 -2.64
C VAL A 628 11.49 13.55 -4.10
N LEU A 629 12.52 14.06 -4.76
CA LEU A 629 12.92 13.64 -6.10
C LEU A 629 14.01 12.56 -6.00
N LYS A 630 13.74 11.37 -6.55
CA LYS A 630 14.65 10.24 -6.57
C LYS A 630 15.15 9.95 -7.98
N LEU A 631 16.45 10.04 -8.18
CA LEU A 631 17.17 9.71 -9.41
C LEU A 631 17.73 8.30 -9.30
N ASP A 632 17.28 7.37 -10.14
CA ASP A 632 17.88 6.04 -10.27
C ASP A 632 18.81 6.03 -11.49
N CYS A 633 20.11 6.20 -11.25
CA CYS A 633 21.10 6.25 -12.30
C CYS A 633 21.41 4.89 -12.93
N TYR A 634 20.95 3.78 -12.36
CA TYR A 634 21.12 2.46 -12.95
C TYR A 634 20.04 2.19 -14.01
N ASN A 635 18.78 2.49 -13.67
CA ASN A 635 17.64 2.31 -14.58
C ASN A 635 17.38 3.51 -15.48
N ASN A 636 18.09 4.62 -15.28
CA ASN A 636 17.88 5.90 -15.98
C ASN A 636 16.46 6.44 -15.84
N THR A 637 15.91 6.36 -14.62
CA THR A 637 14.53 6.76 -14.30
C THR A 637 14.51 7.73 -13.13
N VAL A 638 13.52 8.62 -13.12
CA VAL A 638 13.33 9.62 -12.05
C VAL A 638 11.94 9.46 -11.45
N TYR A 639 11.83 9.64 -10.14
CA TYR A 639 10.58 9.54 -9.40
C TYR A 639 10.39 10.78 -8.52
N LEU A 640 9.19 11.35 -8.53
CA LEU A 640 8.74 12.37 -7.58
C LEU A 640 7.70 11.73 -6.66
N ASN A 641 7.99 11.62 -5.36
CA ASN A 641 7.11 10.97 -4.38
C ASN A 641 6.62 9.58 -4.83
N ASP A 642 7.54 8.74 -5.28
CA ASP A 642 7.31 7.38 -5.81
C ASP A 642 6.50 7.27 -7.11
N LYS A 643 6.20 8.39 -7.79
CA LYS A 643 5.61 8.41 -9.13
C LYS A 643 6.66 8.77 -10.17
N GLU A 644 6.65 8.09 -11.32
CA GLU A 644 7.59 8.38 -12.41
C GLU A 644 7.46 9.84 -12.86
N PHE A 645 8.59 10.51 -13.01
CA PHE A 645 8.71 11.91 -13.33
C PHE A 645 9.47 12.08 -14.65
N SER A 646 8.84 12.77 -15.61
CA SER A 646 9.32 12.84 -16.99
C SER A 646 9.79 14.23 -17.42
N ASP A 647 9.65 15.25 -16.58
CA ASP A 647 10.00 16.64 -16.91
C ASP A 647 11.51 16.89 -16.69
N LEU A 648 12.31 16.22 -17.52
CA LEU A 648 13.77 16.28 -17.53
C LEU A 648 14.25 17.05 -18.76
N ASP A 649 15.29 17.85 -18.58
CA ASP A 649 15.96 18.51 -19.70
C ASP A 649 16.55 17.47 -20.67
N ILE A 650 16.46 17.73 -21.97
CA ILE A 650 16.92 16.83 -23.04
C ILE A 650 18.44 16.56 -22.98
N GLY A 651 19.21 17.46 -22.37
CA GLY A 651 20.64 17.31 -22.13
C GLY A 651 20.99 16.54 -20.86
N SER A 652 20.00 16.04 -20.11
CA SER A 652 20.23 15.27 -18.89
C SER A 652 20.93 13.95 -19.18
N GLN A 653 22.01 13.67 -18.46
CA GLN A 653 22.81 12.47 -18.57
C GLN A 653 22.93 11.81 -17.19
N PHE A 654 22.36 10.62 -17.05
CA PHE A 654 22.58 9.79 -15.88
C PHE A 654 24.04 9.35 -15.80
N PHE A 655 24.52 9.18 -14.58
CA PHE A 655 25.94 9.03 -14.31
C PHE A 655 26.25 8.01 -13.24
N GLU A 656 27.43 7.43 -13.37
CA GLU A 656 28.11 6.58 -12.42
C GLU A 656 28.95 7.40 -11.43
N LEU A 657 29.30 6.78 -10.31
CA LEU A 657 30.35 7.21 -9.39
C LEU A 657 31.64 6.46 -9.76
N GLU A 658 32.69 7.22 -10.05
CA GLU A 658 34.02 6.67 -10.35
C GLU A 658 34.65 6.05 -9.10
N GLN A 659 35.74 5.30 -9.28
CA GLN A 659 36.53 4.83 -8.15
C GLN A 659 37.16 6.01 -7.40
N GLY A 660 37.02 6.03 -6.07
CA GLY A 660 37.55 7.09 -5.22
C GLY A 660 36.49 8.13 -4.83
N GLU A 661 36.95 9.36 -4.63
CA GLU A 661 36.11 10.48 -4.19
C GLU A 661 35.29 11.04 -5.35
N ASN A 662 33.98 11.16 -5.14
CA ASN A 662 33.04 11.78 -6.07
C ASN A 662 32.32 12.90 -5.33
N ILE A 663 32.15 14.07 -5.97
CA ILE A 663 31.42 15.19 -5.38
C ILE A 663 30.12 15.37 -6.17
N ILE A 664 28.99 15.19 -5.50
CA ILE A 664 27.67 15.43 -6.06
C ILE A 664 27.24 16.84 -5.68
N LYS A 665 27.08 17.71 -6.67
CA LYS A 665 26.60 19.08 -6.50
C LYS A 665 25.13 19.16 -6.88
N VAL A 666 24.33 19.75 -5.99
CA VAL A 666 22.91 19.97 -6.20
C VAL A 666 22.62 21.46 -6.21
N ARG A 667 21.95 21.93 -7.27
CA ARG A 667 21.55 23.32 -7.45
C ARG A 667 20.05 23.38 -7.63
N SER A 668 19.39 24.23 -6.87
CA SER A 668 17.96 24.50 -6.95
C SER A 668 17.71 25.95 -6.52
N ASP A 669 16.55 26.47 -6.88
CA ASP A 669 15.98 27.69 -6.31
C ASP A 669 15.46 27.50 -4.88
N ASP A 670 15.31 26.26 -4.40
CA ASP A 670 15.22 26.01 -2.96
C ASP A 670 16.61 26.20 -2.31
N GLU A 671 16.66 27.11 -1.33
CA GLU A 671 17.87 27.36 -0.55
C GLU A 671 18.15 26.24 0.47
N GLU A 672 17.11 25.56 0.92
CA GLU A 672 17.12 24.57 1.99
C GLU A 672 16.73 23.18 1.43
N ILE A 673 17.71 22.49 0.84
CA ILE A 673 17.52 21.13 0.32
C ILE A 673 18.32 20.12 1.13
N SER A 674 17.80 18.89 1.18
CA SER A 674 18.51 17.71 1.67
C SER A 674 18.82 16.77 0.50
N THR A 675 20.00 16.15 0.51
CA THR A 675 20.42 15.21 -0.53
C THR A 675 21.02 13.97 0.10
N ASP A 676 20.49 12.81 -0.27
CA ASP A 676 21.01 11.49 0.09
C ASP A 676 21.52 10.77 -1.15
N VAL A 677 22.69 10.17 -1.07
CA VAL A 677 23.30 9.37 -2.13
C VAL A 677 23.53 7.96 -1.62
N ILE A 678 22.91 6.99 -2.29
CA ILE A 678 22.93 5.57 -1.90
C ILE A 678 23.50 4.73 -3.04
N PHE A 679 24.47 3.88 -2.75
CA PHE A 679 24.98 2.93 -3.72
C PHE A 679 25.59 1.69 -3.08
N ASN A 680 25.59 0.57 -3.81
CA ASN A 680 26.36 -0.61 -3.47
C ASN A 680 27.70 -0.57 -4.22
N GLU A 681 28.80 -0.74 -3.47
CA GLU A 681 30.13 -0.81 -4.07
C GLU A 681 30.27 -2.04 -4.96
N ARG A 682 30.94 -1.84 -6.09
CA ARG A 682 31.21 -2.89 -7.07
C ARG A 682 32.71 -3.23 -7.08
N TRP A 683 33.00 -4.52 -7.16
CA TRP A 683 34.36 -5.07 -7.15
C TRP A 683 34.51 -6.01 -8.33
N LEU A 684 35.62 -5.95 -9.06
CA LEU A 684 35.86 -6.88 -10.16
C LEU A 684 36.03 -8.32 -9.62
N ILE A 685 35.42 -9.33 -10.28
CA ILE A 685 35.41 -10.74 -9.84
C ILE A 685 36.75 -11.46 -10.05
#